data_AF-A0ABD2PE58-F1
#
_entry.id   AF-A0ABD2PE58-F1
#
_cell.length_a   1.000
_cell.length_b   1.000
_cell.length_c   1.000
_cell.angle_alpha   90.00
_cell.angle_beta   90.00
_cell.angle_gamma   90.00
#
_symmetry.space_group_name_H-M   'P 1'
#
loop_
_entity.id
_entity.type
_entity.pdbx_description
1 polymer ?
#
loop_
_entity_poly.entity_id
_entity_poly.type
_entity_poly.pdbx_seq_one_letter_code
_entity_poly.pdbx_strand_id
1 'polypeptide(L)'
;MIKSVNSERRESDVEPKDETFNIFINNVDSFHGKYILSCLYKQGFEEMKVENPETTEEMPPTDAVSDEETNYDDSPSTENVSVEEIEDNENIANVFNFDEFSAKSKGAQTVSKYKIFGSLSKVMSEKPDELFEVISEGHEQFKNVITQCDCVIYDISLDESQINKALSTLTFIEQEVERRKGTSTKQSTQSVLFILISTAMTWALTPRMDAGDLSPLPFTESDFHKRKPHPNYKEHYDCEREVIQKGRRFRGRLRTFVICSGITYGHEEKILSFLFKRAWANNEYLPIFGNGTNVIPLIHVADLAKVVSSLVDHPGIVTKIHYILAVEQTPTSIKFVVKYISRALGSGKIQYVPLEEAFLYSDITTFKFDHITADIMMEPEFIIETLNIDWSSEMNLVENIEDIVDEFKVARNLHPLKILIHGPPCCGKTKLAHLLAQKYNLRYISVKSILDSMENQLAACAKTSQYSSIGKSEHAKSRTSVYKERSRLSVIYSDKLKEIEGTEELFERDEEDSEEESYHRAVNEENRKLIPKDYFESPMGLRVSDEQIILLLRREMWLNCSQNQGYVLDGFPKTLRQAIELFKCDNHKFSLSSNDTSRSALRNDMRLIPNYIISLDASDHFLFDRISKAPENAIQNTHYNERDMIRRLIHFREHNSFDTGVCTYFQDCDTDVVEINVSEFPSEDMACILYICSKILGPPRGFGLTSQESEELATAKDYQEKLGKEREELEEKLKRKMDETILDEKMKHIIMKNHLENIRENRVLGPKIEKFRQFMAKKILPIVSEAIMVLVGANPEDPVDFLAEYLFKYNPNGKMFNPMYTRDGEILINEENH
;
A
#
# COMPACT_ATOMS: atom_id res chain seq x y z
N MET A 1 12.68 39.63 77.80
CA MET A 1 11.91 40.89 77.81
C MET A 1 11.91 41.44 76.40
N ILE A 2 10.76 41.31 75.74
CA ILE A 2 10.46 41.75 74.37
C ILE A 2 9.77 43.12 74.47
N LYS A 3 10.12 44.07 73.59
CA LYS A 3 9.32 45.22 73.08
C LYS A 3 10.22 46.04 72.12
N SER A 4 10.01 45.95 70.80
CA SER A 4 9.15 46.79 69.93
C SER A 4 9.79 48.12 69.53
N VAL A 5 9.88 48.42 68.23
CA VAL A 5 9.05 49.42 67.50
C VAL A 5 9.45 49.44 66.01
N ASN A 6 8.42 49.54 65.17
CA ASN A 6 8.32 49.57 63.71
C ASN A 6 9.17 50.60 62.95
N SER A 7 9.48 50.31 61.68
CA SER A 7 9.28 51.28 60.59
C SER A 7 9.07 50.60 59.23
N GLU A 8 7.91 50.89 58.66
CA GLU A 8 7.39 50.68 57.30
C GLU A 8 8.42 50.52 56.16
N ARG A 9 8.21 49.51 55.31
CA ARG A 9 8.55 49.56 53.88
C ARG A 9 7.36 49.11 53.07
N ARG A 10 6.95 50.02 52.18
CA ARG A 10 5.87 49.92 51.20
C ARG A 10 6.00 48.63 50.39
N GLU A 11 4.99 47.77 50.47
CA GLU A 11 4.69 46.78 49.45
C GLU A 11 4.30 47.57 48.19
N SER A 12 5.17 47.49 47.17
CA SER A 12 4.78 47.82 45.81
C SER A 12 4.02 46.62 45.28
N ASP A 13 2.74 46.82 44.95
CA ASP A 13 1.95 45.95 44.11
C ASP A 13 2.75 45.58 42.85
N VAL A 14 3.27 44.35 42.83
CA VAL A 14 3.75 43.70 41.61
C VAL A 14 2.69 42.66 41.31
N GLU A 15 1.78 43.00 40.39
CA GLU A 15 0.93 42.01 39.72
C GLU A 15 1.83 40.86 39.23
N PRO A 16 1.49 39.58 39.52
CA PRO A 16 2.21 38.46 38.95
C PRO A 16 1.97 38.51 37.43
N LYS A 17 3.01 38.80 36.65
CA LYS A 17 2.92 38.65 35.20
C LYS A 17 2.84 37.16 34.91
N ASP A 18 1.73 36.73 34.33
CA ASP A 18 1.55 35.44 33.67
C ASP A 18 2.70 35.18 32.69
N GLU A 19 3.74 34.44 33.09
CA GLU A 19 4.82 34.02 32.20
C GLU A 19 4.37 32.78 31.42
N THR A 20 3.61 32.99 30.34
CA THR A 20 3.24 31.95 29.37
C THR A 20 4.49 31.41 28.67
N PHE A 21 4.65 30.09 28.61
CA PHE A 21 5.82 29.43 28.00
C PHE A 21 5.66 29.34 26.47
N ASN A 22 6.61 29.92 25.73
CA ASN A 22 6.50 30.07 24.27
C ASN A 22 7.15 28.89 23.53
N ILE A 23 6.40 28.21 22.65
CA ILE A 23 6.86 27.03 21.92
C ILE A 23 6.75 27.29 20.41
N PHE A 24 7.79 26.96 19.64
CA PHE A 24 7.71 26.86 18.19
C PHE A 24 7.75 25.39 17.73
N ILE A 25 6.86 25.01 16.80
CA ILE A 25 6.82 23.67 16.18
C ILE A 25 6.87 23.83 14.65
N ASN A 26 7.82 23.19 13.98
CA ASN A 26 7.83 23.19 12.52
C ASN A 26 6.73 22.28 11.95
N ASN A 27 6.16 22.65 10.80
CA ASN A 27 5.21 21.82 10.04
C ASN A 27 4.11 21.18 10.92
N VAL A 28 3.33 22.00 11.62
CA VAL A 28 2.26 21.55 12.55
C VAL A 28 1.13 20.76 11.87
N ASP A 29 1.00 20.88 10.55
CA ASP A 29 0.07 20.09 9.72
C ASP A 29 0.67 18.74 9.24
N SER A 30 1.92 18.45 9.61
CA SER A 30 2.55 17.15 9.37
C SER A 30 1.97 16.06 10.28
N PHE A 31 2.27 14.80 9.96
CA PHE A 31 1.80 13.65 10.72
C PHE A 31 2.18 13.76 12.21
N HIS A 32 3.45 14.01 12.55
CA HIS A 32 3.85 14.18 13.95
C HIS A 32 3.39 15.53 14.53
N GLY A 33 3.50 16.61 13.75
CA GLY A 33 3.19 17.97 14.18
C GLY A 33 1.78 18.12 14.75
N LYS A 34 0.78 17.48 14.12
CA LYS A 34 -0.62 17.51 14.58
C LYS A 34 -0.79 16.93 15.99
N TYR A 35 -0.19 15.75 16.25
CA TYR A 35 -0.32 15.08 17.55
C TYR A 35 0.51 15.75 18.64
N ILE A 36 1.70 16.27 18.29
CA ILE A 36 2.51 17.08 19.22
C ILE A 36 1.76 18.34 19.63
N LEU A 37 1.17 19.07 18.66
CA LEU A 37 0.36 20.25 18.93
C LEU A 37 -0.85 19.93 19.83
N SER A 38 -1.62 18.89 19.48
CA SER A 38 -2.79 18.44 20.24
C SER A 38 -2.42 18.03 21.67
N CYS A 39 -1.31 17.31 21.85
CA CYS A 39 -0.84 16.86 23.16
C CYS A 39 -0.44 18.05 24.05
N LEU A 40 0.41 18.96 23.53
CA LEU A 40 0.82 20.17 24.24
C LEU A 40 -0.36 21.08 24.57
N TYR A 41 -1.30 21.22 23.63
CA TYR A 41 -2.50 22.03 23.85
C TYR A 41 -3.34 21.47 25.00
N LYS A 42 -3.69 20.16 24.97
CA LYS A 42 -4.49 19.50 26.03
C LYS A 42 -3.85 19.64 27.41
N GLN A 43 -2.56 19.35 27.51
CA GLN A 43 -1.83 19.47 28.78
C GLN A 43 -1.81 20.90 29.33
N GLY A 44 -1.68 21.90 28.44
CA GLY A 44 -1.70 23.31 28.83
C GLY A 44 -3.00 23.78 29.50
N PHE A 45 -4.10 23.01 29.40
CA PHE A 45 -5.38 23.27 30.08
C PHE A 45 -5.66 22.32 31.27
N GLU A 46 -5.10 21.11 31.28
CA GLU A 46 -5.32 20.13 32.36
C GLU A 46 -4.65 20.54 33.68
N GLU A 47 -3.42 21.06 33.64
CA GLU A 47 -2.69 21.44 34.87
C GLU A 47 -3.35 22.60 35.63
N MET A 48 -3.98 23.56 34.94
CA MET A 48 -4.67 24.67 35.60
C MET A 48 -5.90 24.23 36.40
N LYS A 49 -6.46 23.04 36.15
CA LYS A 49 -7.59 22.51 36.93
C LYS A 49 -7.14 21.89 38.26
N VAL A 50 -5.85 21.65 38.47
CA VAL A 50 -5.31 20.90 39.62
C VAL A 50 -4.86 21.82 40.77
N GLU A 51 -4.69 23.13 40.55
CA GLU A 51 -4.34 24.08 41.61
C GLU A 51 -5.58 24.63 42.33
N ASN A 52 -6.13 23.88 43.29
CA ASN A 52 -6.94 24.44 44.38
C ASN A 52 -6.34 24.01 45.73
N PRO A 53 -6.03 24.94 46.65
CA PRO A 53 -5.45 24.58 47.94
C PRO A 53 -6.53 24.03 48.88
N GLU A 54 -6.33 22.81 49.37
CA GLU A 54 -7.11 22.24 50.48
C GLU A 54 -6.93 23.10 51.74
N THR A 55 -7.92 23.94 52.04
CA THR A 55 -8.14 24.44 53.41
C THR A 55 -9.07 23.49 54.15
N THR A 56 -8.46 22.85 55.13
CA THR A 56 -9.04 22.19 56.30
C THR A 56 -10.19 22.99 56.94
N GLU A 57 -11.39 22.42 56.95
CA GLU A 57 -12.35 22.61 58.04
C GLU A 57 -12.97 21.25 58.40
N GLU A 58 -12.59 20.74 59.56
CA GLU A 58 -13.33 19.70 60.28
C GLU A 58 -14.65 20.29 60.78
N MET A 59 -15.77 19.54 60.66
CA MET A 59 -16.73 19.28 61.75
C MET A 59 -17.84 18.30 61.31
N PRO A 60 -18.56 17.63 62.25
CA PRO A 60 -18.66 16.16 62.33
C PRO A 60 -20.00 15.59 61.80
N PRO A 61 -20.18 14.25 61.78
CA PRO A 61 -21.30 13.60 61.09
C PRO A 61 -22.52 13.47 62.00
N THR A 62 -23.72 13.58 61.42
CA THR A 62 -24.94 13.07 62.04
C THR A 62 -25.86 12.44 61.01
N ASP A 63 -26.30 11.25 61.37
CA ASP A 63 -27.17 10.31 60.68
C ASP A 63 -28.57 10.84 60.33
N ALA A 64 -29.18 10.10 59.39
CA ALA A 64 -30.54 9.55 59.45
C ALA A 64 -31.61 10.08 58.47
N VAL A 65 -31.95 9.21 57.51
CA VAL A 65 -33.27 8.58 57.23
C VAL A 65 -34.50 9.45 56.88
N SER A 66 -35.22 8.96 55.86
CA SER A 66 -36.67 9.12 55.53
C SER A 66 -37.12 10.50 55.05
N ASP A 67 -38.15 10.68 54.24
CA ASP A 67 -39.02 9.87 53.35
C ASP A 67 -39.95 10.92 52.70
N GLU A 68 -40.67 10.50 51.65
CA GLU A 68 -41.95 11.05 51.16
C GLU A 68 -41.92 12.45 50.49
N GLU A 69 -42.10 12.52 49.18
CA GLU A 69 -43.36 12.44 48.43
C GLU A 69 -44.34 13.61 48.63
N THR A 70 -44.86 14.06 47.48
CA THR A 70 -46.07 14.85 47.26
C THR A 70 -45.92 16.38 47.48
N ASN A 71 -46.46 17.28 46.65
CA ASN A 71 -47.47 17.16 45.62
C ASN A 71 -47.65 18.52 44.90
N TYR A 72 -48.17 18.48 43.67
CA TYR A 72 -49.09 19.46 43.05
C TYR A 72 -48.60 20.91 42.84
N ASP A 73 -48.96 21.66 41.80
CA ASP A 73 -49.92 21.48 40.70
C ASP A 73 -49.65 22.58 39.65
N ASP A 74 -50.48 22.55 38.61
CA ASP A 74 -50.90 23.71 37.79
C ASP A 74 -50.13 23.99 36.48
N SER A 75 -50.50 23.16 35.51
CA SER A 75 -50.98 23.59 34.17
C SER A 75 -52.06 24.71 34.30
N PRO A 76 -52.49 25.49 33.27
CA PRO A 76 -52.67 25.03 31.88
C PRO A 76 -52.63 26.12 30.77
N SER A 77 -53.00 25.67 29.56
CA SER A 77 -53.69 26.41 28.49
C SER A 77 -52.85 27.32 27.58
N THR A 78 -53.04 27.43 26.27
CA THR A 78 -53.57 26.65 25.12
C THR A 78 -53.51 27.60 23.92
N GLU A 79 -53.60 27.06 22.70
CA GLU A 79 -53.88 27.75 21.41
C GLU A 79 -52.67 28.33 20.66
N ASN A 80 -52.53 28.24 19.33
CA ASN A 80 -53.03 27.36 18.25
C ASN A 80 -52.44 27.96 16.95
N VAL A 81 -52.02 27.12 15.99
CA VAL A 81 -51.98 27.37 14.50
C VAL A 81 -50.86 28.35 14.04
N SER A 82 -50.05 28.19 12.97
CA SER A 82 -50.05 27.52 11.64
C SER A 82 -48.62 27.63 11.03
N VAL A 83 -48.02 26.59 10.43
CA VAL A 83 -47.85 26.28 8.97
C VAL A 83 -46.47 26.67 8.39
N GLU A 84 -45.84 25.70 7.68
CA GLU A 84 -44.70 25.76 6.71
C GLU A 84 -43.30 26.12 7.29
N GLU A 85 -42.15 25.54 6.94
CA GLU A 85 -41.67 24.57 5.94
C GLU A 85 -40.28 24.04 6.40
N ILE A 86 -40.05 22.73 6.25
CA ILE A 86 -38.84 21.98 5.84
C ILE A 86 -37.45 22.64 6.05
N GLU A 87 -36.60 22.00 6.87
CA GLU A 87 -35.17 21.72 6.57
C GLU A 87 -34.56 20.72 7.59
N ASP A 88 -34.02 19.64 7.03
CA ASP A 88 -32.89 18.81 7.46
C ASP A 88 -32.78 18.27 8.90
N ASN A 89 -33.16 17.00 9.07
CA ASN A 89 -32.90 16.20 10.26
C ASN A 89 -31.60 15.38 10.04
N GLU A 90 -30.46 15.96 10.38
CA GLU A 90 -29.24 15.21 10.69
C GLU A 90 -29.40 14.55 12.06
N ASN A 91 -29.43 13.22 12.11
CA ASN A 91 -29.19 12.46 13.33
C ASN A 91 -28.74 11.05 12.96
N ILE A 92 -27.44 10.80 13.10
CA ILE A 92 -26.79 9.63 13.76
C ILE A 92 -25.28 9.88 13.62
N ALA A 93 -24.76 10.73 14.50
CA ALA A 93 -23.35 10.82 14.84
C ALA A 93 -23.29 10.88 16.37
N ASN A 94 -23.39 9.71 17.01
CA ASN A 94 -23.28 9.60 18.47
C ASN A 94 -22.64 8.27 18.83
N VAL A 95 -21.37 8.11 18.44
CA VAL A 95 -20.34 7.44 19.24
C VAL A 95 -19.02 8.15 18.89
N PHE A 96 -18.33 8.71 19.90
CA PHE A 96 -17.20 9.66 19.84
C PHE A 96 -17.61 11.14 19.70
N ASN A 97 -18.08 11.69 20.82
CA ASN A 97 -18.35 13.10 21.02
C ASN A 97 -17.02 13.89 21.00
N PHE A 98 -16.61 14.38 19.83
CA PHE A 98 -15.46 15.29 19.67
C PHE A 98 -15.89 16.78 19.74
N ASP A 99 -17.20 17.06 19.81
CA ASP A 99 -17.75 18.42 19.68
C ASP A 99 -18.25 19.08 20.98
N GLU A 100 -18.17 18.41 22.13
CA GLU A 100 -18.73 18.97 23.38
C GLU A 100 -17.83 20.02 24.08
N PHE A 101 -16.74 20.47 23.46
CA PHE A 101 -15.91 21.58 23.97
C PHE A 101 -15.89 22.84 23.10
N SER A 102 -16.52 22.83 21.92
CA SER A 102 -16.55 24.00 21.02
C SER A 102 -17.69 24.99 21.32
N ALA A 103 -18.74 24.56 22.03
CA ALA A 103 -19.95 25.35 22.24
C ALA A 103 -20.18 25.80 23.69
N LYS A 104 -19.14 26.25 24.42
CA LYS A 104 -19.31 26.99 25.70
C LYS A 104 -18.07 27.78 26.14
N SER A 105 -17.52 28.64 25.29
CA SER A 105 -16.55 29.66 25.73
C SER A 105 -16.56 30.96 24.91
N LYS A 106 -17.71 31.37 24.36
CA LYS A 106 -17.91 32.78 24.02
C LYS A 106 -18.16 33.58 25.31
N GLY A 107 -17.11 33.79 26.11
CA GLY A 107 -17.22 34.64 27.30
C GLY A 107 -16.15 34.53 28.39
N ALA A 108 -15.12 33.68 28.28
CA ALA A 108 -14.03 33.66 29.26
C ALA A 108 -12.69 33.42 28.55
N GLN A 109 -11.76 34.37 28.64
CA GLN A 109 -10.36 34.19 28.23
C GLN A 109 -9.72 33.14 29.14
N THR A 110 -9.73 31.87 28.73
CA THR A 110 -8.96 30.81 29.36
C THR A 110 -7.50 30.96 28.95
N VAL A 111 -6.63 31.33 29.90
CA VAL A 111 -5.20 31.59 29.66
C VAL A 111 -4.43 30.27 29.63
N SER A 112 -4.05 29.76 28.46
CA SER A 112 -3.24 28.52 28.37
C SER A 112 -1.83 28.71 28.93
N LYS A 113 -1.28 27.67 29.58
CA LYS A 113 0.15 27.59 30.00
C LYS A 113 1.11 27.84 28.84
N TYR A 114 0.73 27.38 27.65
CA TYR A 114 1.56 27.40 26.45
C TYR A 114 1.06 28.39 25.40
N LYS A 115 2.00 29.12 24.83
CA LYS A 115 1.78 29.91 23.63
C LYS A 115 2.51 29.26 22.46
N ILE A 116 1.74 28.57 21.61
CA ILE A 116 2.31 27.72 20.54
C ILE A 116 2.27 28.46 19.20
N PHE A 117 3.45 28.59 18.60
CA PHE A 117 3.69 29.10 17.25
C PHE A 117 4.03 27.93 16.34
N GLY A 118 3.64 27.99 15.06
CA GLY A 118 3.94 26.91 14.13
C GLY A 118 4.18 27.35 12.69
N SER A 119 4.92 26.56 11.92
CA SER A 119 4.96 26.66 10.47
C SER A 119 4.06 25.60 9.82
N LEU A 120 3.59 25.84 8.60
CA LEU A 120 2.81 24.87 7.81
C LEU A 120 3.68 24.30 6.69
N SER A 121 3.57 23.00 6.48
CA SER A 121 4.20 22.29 5.36
C SER A 121 3.45 22.51 4.04
N LYS A 122 2.12 22.62 4.08
CA LYS A 122 1.29 22.84 2.88
C LYS A 122 0.78 24.28 2.84
N VAL A 123 0.87 24.88 1.65
CA VAL A 123 0.49 26.28 1.39
C VAL A 123 -1.01 26.54 1.59
N MET A 124 -1.86 25.51 1.48
CA MET A 124 -3.33 25.61 1.60
C MET A 124 -3.91 24.92 2.84
N SER A 125 -3.10 24.64 3.86
CA SER A 125 -3.63 24.14 5.14
C SER A 125 -4.34 25.26 5.89
N GLU A 126 -5.53 24.98 6.43
CA GLU A 126 -6.21 25.88 7.35
C GLU A 126 -5.41 25.97 8.66
N LYS A 127 -5.47 27.14 9.31
CA LYS A 127 -4.81 27.35 10.60
C LYS A 127 -5.56 26.54 11.67
N PRO A 128 -4.89 25.64 12.42
CA PRO A 128 -5.47 24.99 13.60
C PRO A 128 -5.83 26.01 14.68
N ASP A 129 -6.97 25.83 15.33
CA ASP A 129 -7.47 26.71 16.41
C ASP A 129 -6.55 26.70 17.64
N GLU A 130 -5.79 25.62 17.81
CA GLU A 130 -4.83 25.42 18.90
C GLU A 130 -3.58 26.31 18.77
N LEU A 131 -3.32 26.88 17.58
CA LEU A 131 -2.15 27.73 17.35
C LEU A 131 -2.43 29.20 17.66
N PHE A 132 -1.48 29.81 18.37
CA PHE A 132 -1.46 31.25 18.53
C PHE A 132 -1.27 31.94 17.17
N GLU A 133 -0.23 31.55 16.42
CA GLU A 133 0.10 32.16 15.12
C GLU A 133 0.83 31.18 14.20
N VAL A 134 0.52 31.25 12.91
CA VAL A 134 1.24 30.53 11.85
C VAL A 134 2.30 31.45 11.25
N ILE A 135 3.54 30.97 11.18
CA ILE A 135 4.69 31.76 10.75
C ILE A 135 5.43 31.06 9.62
N SER A 136 5.71 31.83 8.57
CA SER A 136 6.61 31.38 7.50
C SER A 136 8.07 31.56 7.91
N GLU A 137 8.85 30.47 7.87
CA GLU A 137 10.26 30.44 8.27
C GLU A 137 11.17 31.34 7.41
N GLY A 138 10.68 31.82 6.25
CA GLY A 138 11.39 32.77 5.38
C GLY A 138 11.14 34.25 5.71
N HIS A 139 10.22 34.58 6.63
CA HIS A 139 9.80 35.95 6.91
C HIS A 139 10.67 36.60 8.00
N GLU A 140 10.91 37.93 7.95
CA GLU A 140 11.72 38.63 8.97
C GLU A 140 11.17 38.46 10.39
N GLN A 141 9.85 38.32 10.53
CA GLN A 141 9.17 38.09 11.81
C GLN A 141 9.56 36.74 12.45
N PHE A 142 9.99 35.74 11.67
CA PHE A 142 10.38 34.43 12.19
C PHE A 142 11.49 34.53 13.22
N LYS A 143 12.53 35.33 12.94
CA LYS A 143 13.65 35.55 13.87
C LYS A 143 13.20 36.20 15.17
N ASN A 144 12.23 37.12 15.10
CA ASN A 144 11.70 37.78 16.29
C ASN A 144 10.95 36.80 17.18
N VAL A 145 10.17 35.89 16.60
CA VAL A 145 9.43 34.88 17.36
C VAL A 145 10.37 33.84 17.97
N ILE A 146 11.33 33.29 17.21
CA ILE A 146 12.32 32.34 17.74
C ILE A 146 13.12 32.94 18.91
N THR A 147 13.38 34.25 18.89
CA THR A 147 14.08 34.94 19.99
C THR A 147 13.26 34.98 21.29
N GLN A 148 11.93 34.93 21.18
CA GLN A 148 10.96 34.93 22.28
C GLN A 148 10.58 33.51 22.73
N CYS A 149 10.85 32.49 21.93
CA CYS A 149 10.54 31.10 22.25
C CYS A 149 11.45 30.54 23.36
N ASP A 150 10.83 29.82 24.29
CA ASP A 150 11.51 29.02 25.31
C ASP A 150 11.86 27.63 24.78
N CYS A 151 11.00 27.09 23.91
CA CYS A 151 11.20 25.81 23.25
C CYS A 151 11.05 25.92 21.73
N VAL A 152 11.92 25.24 20.99
CA VAL A 152 11.90 25.14 19.53
C VAL A 152 11.99 23.66 19.16
N ILE A 153 10.97 23.16 18.46
CA ILE A 153 10.82 21.76 18.06
C ILE A 153 10.94 21.67 16.54
N TYR A 154 11.88 20.85 16.06
CA TYR A 154 12.06 20.52 14.65
C TYR A 154 11.95 19.02 14.41
N ASP A 155 11.04 18.62 13.54
CA ASP A 155 10.95 17.27 13.00
C ASP A 155 11.62 17.18 11.61
N ILE A 156 12.61 16.30 11.52
CA ILE A 156 13.33 15.93 10.29
C ILE A 156 13.13 14.45 9.94
N SER A 157 12.40 13.67 10.75
CA SER A 157 12.35 12.21 10.66
C SER A 157 11.70 11.69 9.36
N LEU A 158 10.74 12.45 8.81
CA LEU A 158 9.95 12.07 7.63
C LEU A 158 10.22 12.95 6.40
N ASP A 159 10.90 14.08 6.56
CA ASP A 159 11.15 15.07 5.50
C ASP A 159 12.57 15.66 5.63
N GLU A 160 13.47 15.21 4.74
CA GLU A 160 14.87 15.62 4.67
C GLU A 160 15.03 17.14 4.40
N SER A 161 14.06 17.77 3.75
CA SER A 161 14.16 19.19 3.40
C SER A 161 14.17 20.12 4.64
N GLN A 162 13.71 19.62 5.79
CA GLN A 162 13.69 20.36 7.05
C GLN A 162 15.07 20.43 7.74
N ILE A 163 16.03 19.58 7.36
CA ILE A 163 17.37 19.53 7.98
C ILE A 163 18.07 20.90 7.90
N ASN A 164 18.12 21.48 6.71
CA ASN A 164 18.78 22.78 6.49
C ASN A 164 18.12 23.89 7.31
N LYS A 165 16.79 23.87 7.42
CA LYS A 165 16.05 24.84 8.23
C LYS A 165 16.36 24.68 9.71
N ALA A 166 16.30 23.46 10.23
CA ALA A 166 16.63 23.15 11.62
C ALA A 166 18.04 23.63 12.00
N LEU A 167 19.04 23.35 11.16
CA LEU A 167 20.42 23.80 11.37
C LEU A 167 20.57 25.33 11.30
N SER A 168 19.87 25.97 10.37
CA SER A 168 19.90 27.44 10.24
C SER A 168 19.28 28.13 11.47
N THR A 169 18.15 27.62 11.96
CA THR A 169 17.46 28.11 13.16
C THR A 169 18.31 27.87 14.40
N LEU A 170 18.92 26.69 14.53
CA LEU A 170 19.82 26.40 15.64
C LEU A 170 21.06 27.31 15.64
N THR A 171 21.62 27.62 14.46
CA THR A 171 22.73 28.56 14.33
C THR A 171 22.32 29.98 14.71
N PHE A 172 21.10 30.39 14.38
CA PHE A 172 20.56 31.67 14.82
C PHE A 172 20.41 31.74 16.35
N ILE A 173 19.88 30.69 16.97
CA ILE A 173 19.77 30.58 18.45
C ILE A 173 21.18 30.63 19.09
N GLU A 174 22.16 29.94 18.51
CA GLU A 174 23.55 29.99 18.97
C GLU A 174 24.11 31.42 18.98
N GLN A 175 23.95 32.16 17.88
CA GLN A 175 24.41 33.55 17.77
C GLN A 175 23.74 34.46 18.80
N GLU A 176 22.45 34.25 19.04
CA GLU A 176 21.67 35.02 20.01
C GLU A 176 22.10 34.70 21.46
N VAL A 177 22.35 33.43 21.78
CA VAL A 177 22.89 33.01 23.08
C VAL A 177 24.30 33.60 23.31
N GLU A 178 25.15 33.64 22.27
CA GLU A 178 26.48 34.25 22.32
C GLU A 178 26.39 35.77 22.57
N ARG A 179 25.46 36.47 21.90
CA ARG A 179 25.19 37.90 22.08
C ARG A 179 24.76 38.24 23.52
N ARG A 180 23.94 37.39 24.14
CA ARG A 180 23.45 37.55 25.52
C ARG A 180 24.53 37.33 26.59
N LYS A 181 25.68 36.72 26.25
CA LYS A 181 26.79 36.50 27.22
C LYS A 181 27.39 37.81 27.78
N GLY A 182 27.21 38.94 27.09
CA GLY A 182 27.82 40.23 27.44
C GLY A 182 26.93 41.25 28.15
N THR A 183 25.65 40.94 28.43
CA THR A 183 24.67 41.90 28.98
C THR A 183 24.10 41.42 30.32
N SER A 184 24.25 42.20 31.40
CA SER A 184 23.78 41.88 32.76
C SER A 184 22.29 42.17 33.00
N THR A 185 21.42 41.78 32.06
CA THR A 185 19.96 41.88 32.19
C THR A 185 19.35 40.52 32.56
N LYS A 186 18.18 40.49 33.22
CA LYS A 186 17.45 39.24 33.57
C LYS A 186 17.18 38.31 32.36
N GLN A 187 17.18 38.83 31.13
CA GLN A 187 17.14 38.03 29.88
C GLN A 187 18.41 37.19 29.60
N SER A 188 19.52 37.43 30.32
CA SER A 188 20.79 36.71 30.18
C SER A 188 20.76 35.29 30.78
N THR A 189 19.75 34.98 31.60
CA THR A 189 19.60 33.69 32.31
C THR A 189 18.56 32.75 31.72
N GLN A 190 17.81 33.17 30.70
CA GLN A 190 16.76 32.35 30.08
C GLN A 190 17.40 31.29 29.17
N SER A 191 17.24 30.02 29.55
CA SER A 191 17.76 28.88 28.80
C SER A 191 16.77 28.45 27.72
N VAL A 192 17.21 28.37 26.47
CA VAL A 192 16.38 27.88 25.36
C VAL A 192 16.49 26.36 25.25
N LEU A 193 15.36 25.68 25.05
CA LEU A 193 15.25 24.25 24.77
C LEU A 193 15.08 24.03 23.26
N PHE A 194 15.94 23.22 22.67
CA PHE A 194 15.84 22.83 21.26
C PHE A 194 15.66 21.31 21.17
N ILE A 195 14.55 20.86 20.58
CA ILE A 195 14.23 19.45 20.40
C ILE A 195 14.27 19.13 18.90
N LEU A 196 15.10 18.16 18.52
CA LEU A 196 15.17 17.62 17.17
C LEU A 196 14.58 16.21 17.15
N ILE A 197 13.50 15.99 16.41
CA ILE A 197 12.97 14.65 16.14
C ILE A 197 13.65 14.13 14.87
N SER A 198 14.43 13.08 15.04
CA SER A 198 15.18 12.35 14.01
C SER A 198 14.65 10.92 13.86
N THR A 199 15.35 10.09 13.09
CA THR A 199 14.92 8.74 12.70
C THR A 199 15.91 7.66 13.13
N ALA A 200 15.39 6.49 13.50
CA ALA A 200 16.17 5.28 13.77
C ALA A 200 17.02 4.82 12.58
N MET A 201 16.75 5.28 11.36
CA MET A 201 17.56 4.97 10.17
C MET A 201 19.02 5.44 10.25
N THR A 202 19.35 6.32 11.21
CA THR A 202 20.74 6.67 11.54
C THR A 202 21.52 5.53 12.22
N TRP A 203 20.86 4.42 12.51
CA TRP A 203 21.42 3.18 13.06
C TRP A 203 21.35 1.98 12.12
N ALA A 204 20.72 2.09 10.95
CA ALA A 204 20.33 0.94 10.13
C ALA A 204 21.47 0.00 9.69
N LEU A 205 22.72 0.47 9.61
CA LEU A 205 23.88 -0.35 9.26
C LEU A 205 24.79 -0.65 10.46
N THR A 206 24.31 -0.40 11.67
CA THR A 206 25.02 -0.72 12.91
C THR A 206 24.99 -2.24 13.09
N PRO A 207 26.15 -2.92 13.14
CA PRO A 207 26.17 -4.36 13.39
C PRO A 207 25.55 -4.65 14.75
N ARG A 208 24.70 -5.69 14.82
CA ARG A 208 24.19 -6.20 16.10
C ARG A 208 25.38 -6.49 17.02
N MET A 209 25.22 -6.20 18.31
CA MET A 209 26.27 -6.48 19.28
C MET A 209 26.34 -8.00 19.48
N ASP A 210 27.47 -8.61 19.09
CA ASP A 210 27.73 -10.03 19.32
C ASP A 210 27.87 -10.28 20.83
N ALA A 211 26.86 -10.89 21.43
CA ALA A 211 26.86 -11.31 22.84
C ALA A 211 27.47 -12.71 23.05
N GLY A 212 28.26 -13.21 22.09
CA GLY A 212 28.79 -14.58 22.10
C GLY A 212 27.66 -15.60 21.92
N ASP A 213 27.58 -16.60 22.81
CA ASP A 213 26.54 -17.65 22.81
C ASP A 213 25.15 -17.17 23.31
N LEU A 214 25.01 -15.89 23.69
CA LEU A 214 23.76 -15.30 24.18
C LEU A 214 23.01 -14.55 23.06
N SER A 215 21.69 -14.39 23.23
CA SER A 215 20.86 -13.60 22.32
C SER A 215 21.42 -12.19 22.11
N PRO A 216 21.35 -11.63 20.89
CA PRO A 216 21.88 -10.30 20.58
C PRO A 216 21.24 -9.24 21.47
N LEU A 217 22.06 -8.37 22.05
CA LEU A 217 21.61 -7.32 22.95
C LEU A 217 21.01 -6.14 22.15
N PRO A 218 19.93 -5.51 22.65
CA PRO A 218 19.32 -4.33 22.06
C PRO A 218 20.26 -3.11 22.19
N PHE A 219 20.16 -2.17 21.25
CA PHE A 219 20.84 -0.88 21.35
C PHE A 219 20.15 0.03 22.36
N THR A 220 20.96 0.71 23.17
CA THR A 220 20.52 1.73 24.14
C THR A 220 21.11 3.09 23.78
N GLU A 221 20.66 4.16 24.46
CA GLU A 221 21.24 5.50 24.32
C GLU A 221 22.75 5.54 24.59
N SER A 222 23.27 4.61 25.41
CA SER A 222 24.69 4.53 25.74
C SER A 222 25.55 4.18 24.51
N ASP A 223 24.98 3.44 23.55
CA ASP A 223 25.67 2.95 22.36
C ASP A 223 25.71 3.95 21.21
N PHE A 224 25.15 5.16 21.38
CA PHE A 224 24.93 6.10 20.29
C PHE A 224 26.17 6.45 19.47
N HIS A 225 27.37 6.39 20.07
CA HIS A 225 28.63 6.69 19.39
C HIS A 225 29.07 5.58 18.41
N LYS A 226 28.52 4.37 18.51
CA LYS A 226 28.86 3.20 17.69
C LYS A 226 28.00 3.11 16.42
N ARG A 227 26.94 3.92 16.33
CA ARG A 227 25.93 3.83 15.27
C ARG A 227 26.50 4.09 13.87
N LYS A 228 25.92 3.42 12.88
CA LYS A 228 26.22 3.60 11.46
C LYS A 228 24.91 3.88 10.70
N PRO A 229 24.78 5.05 10.04
CA PRO A 229 23.57 5.40 9.33
C PRO A 229 23.45 4.65 8.02
N HIS A 230 22.21 4.46 7.56
CA HIS A 230 21.95 4.13 6.16
C HIS A 230 22.48 5.26 5.25
N PRO A 231 22.98 4.96 4.02
CA PRO A 231 23.53 5.98 3.13
C PRO A 231 22.57 7.14 2.84
N ASN A 232 21.27 6.86 2.71
CA ASN A 232 20.23 7.88 2.47
C ASN A 232 19.95 8.78 3.71
N TYR A 233 20.49 8.44 4.89
CA TYR A 233 20.23 9.15 6.14
C TYR A 233 21.51 9.73 6.75
N LYS A 234 22.54 9.92 5.93
CA LYS A 234 23.81 10.52 6.36
C LYS A 234 23.62 11.99 6.78
N GLU A 235 22.82 12.76 6.06
CA GLU A 235 22.55 14.17 6.42
C GLU A 235 21.83 14.29 7.76
N HIS A 236 20.90 13.37 8.06
CA HIS A 236 20.24 13.28 9.36
C HIS A 236 21.28 13.03 10.46
N TYR A 237 22.15 12.03 10.28
CA TYR A 237 23.22 11.71 11.23
C TYR A 237 24.17 12.91 11.49
N ASP A 238 24.56 13.63 10.45
CA ASP A 238 25.42 14.81 10.58
C ASP A 238 24.70 15.97 11.30
N CYS A 239 23.42 16.19 11.00
CA CYS A 239 22.57 17.16 11.69
C CYS A 239 22.46 16.86 13.19
N GLU A 240 22.14 15.61 13.57
CA GLU A 240 22.06 15.19 14.97
C GLU A 240 23.35 15.50 15.75
N ARG A 241 24.51 15.22 15.13
CA ARG A 241 25.82 15.48 15.75
C ARG A 241 26.05 16.96 16.01
N GLU A 242 25.67 17.82 15.07
CA GLU A 242 25.80 19.26 15.21
C GLU A 242 24.91 19.79 16.35
N VAL A 243 23.66 19.30 16.43
CA VAL A 243 22.73 19.65 17.52
C VAL A 243 23.32 19.30 18.89
N ILE A 244 23.80 18.07 19.06
CA ILE A 244 24.42 17.62 20.31
C ILE A 244 25.67 18.44 20.65
N GLN A 245 26.50 18.74 19.65
CA GLN A 245 27.73 19.51 19.84
C GLN A 245 27.42 20.93 20.35
N LYS A 246 26.42 21.60 19.77
CA LYS A 246 26.01 22.95 20.18
C LYS A 246 25.42 22.96 21.59
N GLY A 247 24.57 21.99 21.95
CA GLY A 247 24.08 21.87 23.33
C GLY A 247 25.19 21.65 24.36
N ARG A 248 26.20 20.83 24.03
CA ARG A 248 27.37 20.62 24.89
C ARG A 248 28.23 21.87 25.05
N ARG A 249 28.28 22.74 24.04
CA ARG A 249 29.08 23.99 24.04
C ARG A 249 28.46 25.08 24.92
N PHE A 250 27.12 25.18 24.98
CA PHE A 250 26.40 26.25 25.68
C PHE A 250 25.59 25.74 26.89
N ARG A 251 26.21 24.89 27.72
CA ARG A 251 25.58 24.34 28.93
C ARG A 251 24.94 25.42 29.80
N GLY A 252 23.69 25.19 30.20
CA GLY A 252 22.90 26.10 31.04
C GLY A 252 22.22 27.25 30.29
N ARG A 253 22.53 27.49 29.00
CA ARG A 253 21.87 28.52 28.17
C ARG A 253 21.15 27.96 26.95
N LEU A 254 21.68 26.89 26.37
CA LEU A 254 21.05 26.14 25.29
C LEU A 254 21.04 24.67 25.67
N ARG A 255 19.85 24.10 25.82
CA ARG A 255 19.66 22.66 25.98
C ARG A 255 19.20 22.10 24.65
N THR A 256 19.78 20.97 24.27
CA THR A 256 19.43 20.29 23.03
C THR A 256 19.12 18.83 23.31
N PHE A 257 18.01 18.35 22.79
CA PHE A 257 17.67 16.93 22.74
C PHE A 257 17.50 16.49 21.29
N VAL A 258 18.04 15.32 20.98
CA VAL A 258 17.79 14.61 19.73
C VAL A 258 16.96 13.38 20.10
N ILE A 259 15.71 13.35 19.66
CA ILE A 259 14.80 12.23 19.82
C ILE A 259 14.94 11.35 18.58
N CYS A 260 15.48 10.15 18.73
CA CYS A 260 15.55 9.13 17.70
C CYS A 260 14.22 8.37 17.67
N SER A 261 13.31 8.80 16.80
CA SER A 261 12.02 8.12 16.64
C SER A 261 12.19 6.79 15.93
N GLY A 262 11.52 5.75 16.46
CA GLY A 262 11.20 4.55 15.69
C GLY A 262 10.28 4.85 14.51
N ILE A 263 9.96 3.80 13.75
CA ILE A 263 8.92 3.81 12.73
C ILE A 263 7.60 4.11 13.42
N THR A 264 7.04 5.27 13.10
CA THR A 264 5.79 5.74 13.70
C THR A 264 4.58 5.06 13.09
N TYR A 265 3.70 4.54 13.94
CA TYR A 265 2.41 3.95 13.57
C TYR A 265 1.24 4.64 14.30
N GLY A 266 0.01 4.23 14.00
CA GLY A 266 -1.21 4.84 14.53
C GLY A 266 -1.89 5.81 13.56
N HIS A 267 -3.22 5.88 13.66
CA HIS A 267 -4.07 6.80 12.88
C HIS A 267 -3.78 6.84 11.35
N GLU A 268 -3.24 7.96 10.84
CA GLU A 268 -3.00 8.22 9.42
C GLU A 268 -1.85 7.40 8.83
N GLU A 269 -1.08 6.62 9.61
CA GLU A 269 0.07 5.77 9.26
C GLU A 269 0.78 6.03 7.91
N LYS A 270 2.10 6.28 7.94
CA LYS A 270 2.91 6.50 6.72
C LYS A 270 3.58 5.23 6.17
N ILE A 271 4.49 4.64 6.94
CA ILE A 271 5.37 3.56 6.46
C ILE A 271 4.61 2.24 6.33
N LEU A 272 3.85 1.85 7.36
CA LEU A 272 3.08 0.59 7.40
C LEU A 272 1.77 0.65 6.59
N SER A 273 1.40 1.83 6.08
CA SER A 273 0.14 2.10 5.38
C SER A 273 -0.16 1.17 4.21
N PHE A 274 0.89 0.70 3.51
CA PHE A 274 0.72 -0.23 2.39
C PHE A 274 0.18 -1.59 2.85
N LEU A 275 0.53 -2.05 4.06
CA LEU A 275 -0.01 -3.30 4.62
C LEU A 275 -1.50 -3.16 4.89
N PHE A 276 -1.89 -2.09 5.58
CA PHE A 276 -3.28 -1.81 5.88
C PHE A 276 -4.11 -1.63 4.62
N LYS A 277 -3.61 -0.88 3.62
CA LYS A 277 -4.26 -0.72 2.31
C LYS A 277 -4.49 -2.05 1.61
N ARG A 278 -3.47 -2.91 1.58
CA ARG A 278 -3.57 -4.22 0.93
C ARG A 278 -4.47 -5.19 1.69
N ALA A 279 -4.47 -5.13 3.01
CA ALA A 279 -5.34 -5.95 3.85
C ALA A 279 -6.80 -5.50 3.68
N TRP A 280 -7.05 -4.20 3.74
CA TRP A 280 -8.35 -3.60 3.47
C TRP A 280 -8.86 -3.91 2.07
N ALA A 281 -7.99 -3.87 1.05
CA ALA A 281 -8.33 -4.23 -0.33
C ALA A 281 -8.68 -5.73 -0.50
N ASN A 282 -8.59 -6.53 0.58
CA ASN A 282 -8.85 -7.96 0.61
C ASN A 282 -7.94 -8.73 -0.36
N ASN A 283 -6.66 -8.33 -0.43
CA ASN A 283 -5.67 -9.10 -1.15
C ASN A 283 -5.53 -10.49 -0.51
N GLU A 284 -5.21 -11.50 -1.34
CA GLU A 284 -5.16 -12.89 -0.88
C GLU A 284 -4.16 -13.09 0.28
N TYR A 285 -3.06 -12.35 0.29
CA TYR A 285 -2.02 -12.39 1.31
C TYR A 285 -1.36 -11.01 1.47
N LEU A 286 -0.71 -10.81 2.62
CA LEU A 286 0.23 -9.70 2.83
C LEU A 286 1.68 -10.16 2.62
N PRO A 287 2.53 -9.33 1.99
CA PRO A 287 3.91 -9.70 1.72
C PRO A 287 4.79 -9.48 2.96
N ILE A 288 5.72 -10.41 3.19
CA ILE A 288 6.85 -10.25 4.09
C ILE A 288 8.10 -10.26 3.21
N PHE A 289 8.84 -9.17 3.19
CA PHE A 289 10.06 -9.07 2.40
C PHE A 289 11.21 -9.79 3.11
N GLY A 290 11.90 -10.69 2.40
CA GLY A 290 12.94 -11.53 2.99
C GLY A 290 12.37 -12.64 3.87
N ASN A 291 13.04 -12.95 4.98
CA ASN A 291 12.63 -13.99 5.93
C ASN A 291 11.77 -13.44 7.10
N GLY A 292 11.64 -12.12 7.22
CA GLY A 292 10.88 -11.42 8.24
C GLY A 292 11.42 -11.55 9.67
N THR A 293 12.68 -11.97 9.85
CA THR A 293 13.30 -12.08 11.18
C THR A 293 13.89 -10.76 11.67
N ASN A 294 13.93 -9.75 10.81
CA ASN A 294 14.40 -8.43 11.17
C ASN A 294 13.44 -7.77 12.16
N VAL A 295 14.03 -7.08 13.14
CA VAL A 295 13.32 -6.33 14.17
C VAL A 295 13.28 -4.88 13.75
N ILE A 296 12.09 -4.29 13.82
CA ILE A 296 11.90 -2.89 13.48
C ILE A 296 11.56 -2.10 14.75
N PRO A 297 12.18 -0.92 14.97
CA PRO A 297 11.85 -0.07 16.09
C PRO A 297 10.53 0.62 15.77
N LEU A 298 9.50 0.41 16.58
CA LEU A 298 8.17 0.99 16.39
C LEU A 298 7.90 2.02 17.49
N ILE A 299 7.00 2.98 17.24
CA ILE A 299 6.43 3.85 18.28
C ILE A 299 5.07 4.38 17.82
N HIS A 300 4.09 4.42 18.73
CA HIS A 300 2.82 5.05 18.42
C HIS A 300 2.97 6.57 18.32
N VAL A 301 2.31 7.21 17.36
CA VAL A 301 2.45 8.66 17.17
C VAL A 301 1.99 9.50 18.37
N ALA A 302 0.99 9.02 19.13
CA ALA A 302 0.57 9.68 20.35
C ALA A 302 1.63 9.58 21.47
N ASP A 303 2.35 8.46 21.55
CA ASP A 303 3.40 8.28 22.53
C ASP A 303 4.64 9.10 22.20
N LEU A 304 5.00 9.20 20.91
CA LEU A 304 6.02 10.15 20.47
C LEU A 304 5.68 11.58 20.90
N ALA A 305 4.41 11.99 20.75
CA ALA A 305 3.96 13.31 21.20
C ALA A 305 4.09 13.48 22.72
N LYS A 306 3.73 12.46 23.51
CA LYS A 306 3.91 12.47 24.98
C LYS A 306 5.37 12.56 25.41
N VAL A 307 6.29 11.90 24.71
CA VAL A 307 7.74 12.03 24.94
C VAL A 307 8.20 13.47 24.73
N VAL A 308 7.77 14.10 23.64
CA VAL A 308 8.08 15.51 23.36
C VAL A 308 7.50 16.43 24.44
N SER A 309 6.24 16.22 24.80
CA SER A 309 5.55 16.99 25.85
C SER A 309 6.27 16.89 27.20
N SER A 310 6.64 15.68 27.61
CA SER A 310 7.32 15.44 28.89
C SER A 310 8.68 16.16 28.97
N LEU A 311 9.39 16.28 27.84
CA LEU A 311 10.64 17.04 27.76
C LEU A 311 10.41 18.57 27.82
N VAL A 312 9.26 19.04 27.34
CA VAL A 312 8.86 20.44 27.42
C VAL A 312 8.45 20.82 28.85
N ASP A 313 7.71 19.97 29.56
CA ASP A 313 7.25 20.18 30.95
C ASP A 313 8.39 20.12 31.97
N HIS A 314 9.41 19.30 31.70
CA HIS A 314 10.57 19.14 32.58
C HIS A 314 11.84 19.68 31.93
N PRO A 315 11.87 20.98 31.58
CA PRO A 315 13.02 21.54 30.92
C PRO A 315 14.24 21.42 31.86
N GLY A 316 14.02 21.48 33.18
CA GLY A 316 15.02 21.36 34.26
C GLY A 316 15.73 20.01 34.42
N ILE A 317 15.45 18.97 33.62
CA ILE A 317 16.18 17.70 33.69
C ILE A 317 17.66 17.94 33.33
N VAL A 318 18.52 17.93 34.36
CA VAL A 318 19.97 18.04 34.19
C VAL A 318 20.52 16.64 33.88
N THR A 319 20.39 16.24 32.61
CA THR A 319 20.98 14.99 32.12
C THR A 319 22.23 15.26 31.27
N LYS A 320 23.17 14.31 31.28
CA LYS A 320 24.30 14.29 30.32
C LYS A 320 23.86 13.73 28.96
N ILE A 321 22.68 13.11 28.90
CA ILE A 321 22.13 12.46 27.73
C ILE A 321 21.46 13.52 26.86
N HIS A 322 21.94 13.66 25.63
CA HIS A 322 21.37 14.56 24.62
C HIS A 322 20.66 13.81 23.50
N TYR A 323 20.73 12.48 23.51
CA TYR A 323 20.20 11.59 22.48
C TYR A 323 19.29 10.58 23.17
N ILE A 324 18.00 10.57 22.82
CA ILE A 324 16.95 9.80 23.46
C ILE A 324 16.36 8.85 22.41
N LEU A 325 16.16 7.58 22.75
CA LEU A 325 15.47 6.63 21.88
C LEU A 325 13.97 6.71 22.19
N ALA A 326 13.14 6.96 21.17
CA ALA A 326 11.69 6.95 21.29
C ALA A 326 11.15 5.76 20.48
N VAL A 327 11.07 4.61 21.15
CA VAL A 327 10.62 3.32 20.60
C VAL A 327 9.75 2.60 21.63
N GLU A 328 8.97 1.60 21.20
CA GLU A 328 8.27 0.67 22.09
C GLU A 328 9.25 -0.10 22.97
N GLN A 329 8.78 -0.49 24.16
CA GLN A 329 9.60 -1.21 25.13
C GLN A 329 9.87 -2.66 24.71
N THR A 330 8.97 -3.26 23.92
CA THR A 330 9.10 -4.65 23.46
C THR A 330 9.43 -4.69 21.96
N PRO A 331 10.66 -5.09 21.56
CA PRO A 331 11.03 -5.16 20.16
C PRO A 331 10.24 -6.22 19.40
N THR A 332 9.71 -5.86 18.23
CA THR A 332 8.86 -6.76 17.42
C THR A 332 9.44 -7.01 16.04
N SER A 333 9.38 -8.26 15.56
CA SER A 333 9.80 -8.59 14.19
C SER A 333 8.74 -8.21 13.16
N ILE A 334 9.16 -7.79 11.97
CA ILE A 334 8.22 -7.43 10.88
C ILE A 334 7.27 -8.57 10.54
N LYS A 335 7.68 -9.84 10.72
CA LYS A 335 6.82 -11.01 10.52
C LYS A 335 5.58 -10.95 11.40
N PHE A 336 5.73 -10.62 12.68
CA PHE A 336 4.59 -10.54 13.59
C PHE A 336 3.69 -9.35 13.24
N VAL A 337 4.28 -8.17 12.98
CA VAL A 337 3.53 -6.99 12.50
C VAL A 337 2.64 -7.34 11.30
N VAL A 338 3.21 -7.93 10.25
CA VAL A 338 2.47 -8.30 9.03
C VAL A 338 1.42 -9.39 9.31
N LYS A 339 1.75 -10.38 10.14
CA LYS A 339 0.83 -11.48 10.50
C LYS A 339 -0.41 -10.95 11.23
N TYR A 340 -0.22 -10.09 12.22
CA TYR A 340 -1.32 -9.55 13.02
C TYR A 340 -2.17 -8.55 12.23
N ILE A 341 -1.56 -7.67 11.42
CA ILE A 341 -2.33 -6.83 10.46
C ILE A 341 -3.15 -7.70 9.50
N SER A 342 -2.57 -8.79 8.97
CA SER A 342 -3.29 -9.69 8.06
C SER A 342 -4.46 -10.38 8.77
N ARG A 343 -4.30 -10.80 10.03
CA ARG A 343 -5.36 -11.44 10.83
C ARG A 343 -6.49 -10.47 11.20
N ALA A 344 -6.15 -9.26 11.62
CA ALA A 344 -7.12 -8.28 12.09
C ALA A 344 -7.90 -7.63 10.94
N LEU A 345 -7.23 -7.25 9.84
CA LEU A 345 -7.85 -6.47 8.76
C LEU A 345 -8.05 -7.24 7.45
N GLY A 346 -7.19 -8.24 7.18
CA GLY A 346 -7.11 -8.93 5.90
C GLY A 346 -7.61 -10.38 5.94
N SER A 347 -6.95 -11.23 5.14
CA SER A 347 -7.29 -12.64 4.98
C SER A 347 -6.67 -13.57 6.04
N GLY A 348 -5.80 -13.05 6.91
CA GLY A 348 -4.96 -13.82 7.81
C GLY A 348 -3.77 -14.53 7.14
N LYS A 349 -3.66 -14.50 5.81
CA LYS A 349 -2.57 -15.14 5.08
C LYS A 349 -1.39 -14.20 4.87
N ILE A 350 -0.18 -14.77 4.91
CA ILE A 350 1.08 -14.07 4.65
C ILE A 350 1.88 -14.83 3.59
N GLN A 351 2.69 -14.10 2.83
CA GLN A 351 3.61 -14.69 1.84
C GLN A 351 5.00 -14.07 1.95
N TYR A 352 6.02 -14.91 2.01
CA TYR A 352 7.40 -14.49 1.91
C TYR A 352 7.74 -14.13 0.46
N VAL A 353 8.32 -12.94 0.28
CA VAL A 353 8.69 -12.39 -1.02
C VAL A 353 10.18 -12.06 -1.00
N PRO A 354 10.97 -12.50 -2.00
CA PRO A 354 12.37 -12.09 -2.14
C PRO A 354 12.52 -10.56 -2.14
N LEU A 355 13.63 -10.06 -1.60
CA LEU A 355 13.87 -8.61 -1.49
C LEU A 355 13.87 -7.93 -2.87
N GLU A 356 14.35 -8.63 -3.90
CA GLU A 356 14.43 -8.16 -5.28
C GLU A 356 13.03 -7.95 -5.91
N GLU A 357 12.02 -8.66 -5.41
CA GLU A 357 10.64 -8.59 -5.88
C GLU A 357 9.81 -7.54 -5.13
N ALA A 358 10.36 -6.89 -4.10
CA ALA A 358 9.63 -5.91 -3.30
C ALA A 358 9.13 -4.70 -4.13
N PHE A 359 9.90 -4.28 -5.13
CA PHE A 359 9.54 -3.16 -6.01
C PHE A 359 8.51 -3.53 -7.10
N LEU A 360 8.05 -4.79 -7.15
CA LEU A 360 6.90 -5.17 -7.99
C LEU A 360 5.57 -4.64 -7.42
N TYR A 361 5.56 -4.26 -6.14
CA TYR A 361 4.39 -3.67 -5.49
C TYR A 361 4.40 -2.14 -5.70
N SER A 362 3.35 -1.62 -6.35
CA SER A 362 3.21 -0.19 -6.68
C SER A 362 3.29 0.75 -5.48
N ASP A 363 2.92 0.26 -4.30
CA ASP A 363 2.78 1.07 -3.09
C ASP A 363 4.08 1.12 -2.26
N ILE A 364 5.14 0.42 -2.70
CA ILE A 364 6.45 0.36 -2.07
C ILE A 364 7.40 1.37 -2.74
N THR A 365 7.80 2.37 -1.98
CA THR A 365 8.86 3.32 -2.33
C THR A 365 10.19 2.87 -1.71
N THR A 366 11.31 3.41 -2.19
CA THR A 366 12.63 3.19 -1.55
C THR A 366 12.60 3.60 -0.09
N PHE A 367 11.94 4.70 0.25
CA PHE A 367 11.74 5.16 1.62
C PHE A 367 11.06 4.09 2.50
N LYS A 368 9.95 3.49 2.05
CA LYS A 368 9.27 2.42 2.81
C LYS A 368 10.12 1.15 2.87
N PHE A 369 10.74 0.77 1.75
CA PHE A 369 11.58 -0.42 1.66
C PHE A 369 12.74 -0.37 2.65
N ASP A 370 13.48 0.74 2.71
CA ASP A 370 14.61 0.93 3.62
C ASP A 370 14.19 0.74 5.08
N HIS A 371 13.03 1.28 5.48
CA HIS A 371 12.50 1.14 6.84
C HIS A 371 12.02 -0.27 7.17
N ILE A 372 11.29 -0.93 6.26
CA ILE A 372 10.70 -2.27 6.51
C ILE A 372 11.76 -3.37 6.54
N THR A 373 12.86 -3.17 5.80
CA THR A 373 13.97 -4.13 5.73
C THR A 373 15.09 -3.85 6.73
N ALA A 374 15.02 -2.72 7.44
CA ALA A 374 15.95 -2.41 8.51
C ALA A 374 15.88 -3.47 9.63
N ASP A 375 17.03 -3.74 10.23
CA ASP A 375 17.16 -4.66 11.35
C ASP A 375 17.78 -3.93 12.53
N ILE A 376 16.93 -3.26 13.30
CA ILE A 376 17.33 -2.36 14.37
C ILE A 376 16.54 -2.75 15.63
N MET A 377 17.23 -3.41 16.57
CA MET A 377 16.69 -3.75 17.88
C MET A 377 17.14 -2.69 18.89
N MET A 378 16.20 -2.00 19.53
CA MET A 378 16.44 -0.88 20.45
C MET A 378 15.55 -0.99 21.67
N GLU A 379 16.02 -0.46 22.80
CA GLU A 379 15.25 -0.29 24.03
C GLU A 379 15.43 1.14 24.59
N PRO A 380 14.36 1.83 25.01
CA PRO A 380 14.40 3.23 25.43
C PRO A 380 14.70 3.37 26.93
N GLU A 381 15.93 3.09 27.36
CA GLU A 381 16.34 3.07 28.78
C GLU A 381 16.07 4.42 29.46
N PHE A 382 16.37 5.53 28.79
CA PHE A 382 16.17 6.86 29.37
C PHE A 382 14.70 7.19 29.63
N ILE A 383 13.81 6.80 28.72
CA ILE A 383 12.38 7.06 28.88
C ILE A 383 11.87 6.25 30.07
N ILE A 384 12.16 4.95 30.13
CA ILE A 384 11.69 4.05 31.19
C ILE A 384 12.17 4.50 32.57
N GLU A 385 13.44 4.86 32.71
CA GLU A 385 14.02 5.16 34.02
C GLU A 385 13.79 6.60 34.50
N THR A 386 13.73 7.56 33.57
CA THR A 386 13.78 8.99 33.91
C THR A 386 12.47 9.72 33.62
N LEU A 387 11.73 9.31 32.59
CA LEU A 387 10.50 9.99 32.19
C LEU A 387 9.30 9.14 32.66
N ASN A 388 8.56 9.65 33.64
CA ASN A 388 7.33 9.01 34.10
C ASN A 388 6.18 9.29 33.11
N ILE A 389 6.29 8.74 31.90
CA ILE A 389 5.31 8.93 30.83
C ILE A 389 4.15 7.96 31.00
N ASP A 390 2.94 8.50 31.05
CA ASP A 390 1.72 7.70 30.94
C ASP A 390 1.53 7.29 29.48
N TRP A 391 2.02 6.11 29.10
CA TRP A 391 1.88 5.58 27.74
C TRP A 391 0.41 5.48 27.31
N SER A 392 0.13 5.68 26.01
CA SER A 392 -1.24 5.56 25.48
C SER A 392 -1.77 4.14 25.57
N SER A 393 -0.88 3.15 25.44
CA SER A 393 -1.10 1.76 25.77
C SER A 393 0.19 1.17 26.35
N GLU A 394 0.06 0.28 27.33
CA GLU A 394 1.19 -0.52 27.82
C GLU A 394 1.51 -1.69 26.85
N MET A 395 0.59 -1.97 25.91
CA MET A 395 0.72 -3.01 24.90
C MET A 395 1.44 -2.51 23.65
N ASN A 396 2.17 -3.40 22.98
CA ASN A 396 2.80 -3.10 21.68
C ASN A 396 1.78 -3.13 20.53
N LEU A 397 2.19 -2.68 19.33
CA LEU A 397 1.37 -2.70 18.12
C LEU A 397 0.71 -4.06 17.84
N VAL A 398 1.40 -5.16 18.13
CA VAL A 398 0.91 -6.51 17.83
C VAL A 398 -0.20 -6.93 18.80
N GLU A 399 -0.03 -6.63 20.07
CA GLU A 399 -1.00 -6.89 21.13
C GLU A 399 -2.24 -5.99 21.00
N ASN A 400 -2.05 -4.73 20.57
CA ASN A 400 -3.12 -3.75 20.44
C ASN A 400 -3.66 -3.59 19.00
N ILE A 401 -3.49 -4.60 18.15
CA ILE A 401 -3.74 -4.45 16.71
C ILE A 401 -5.20 -4.10 16.36
N GLU A 402 -6.17 -4.53 17.18
CA GLU A 402 -7.59 -4.26 16.93
C GLU A 402 -7.92 -2.76 17.05
N ASP A 403 -7.45 -2.13 18.13
CA ASP A 403 -7.63 -0.69 18.35
C ASP A 403 -6.89 0.13 17.28
N ILE A 404 -5.67 -0.26 16.90
CA ILE A 404 -4.90 0.40 15.84
C ILE A 404 -5.61 0.30 14.48
N VAL A 405 -6.24 -0.83 14.18
CA VAL A 405 -7.05 -0.98 12.97
C VAL A 405 -8.26 -0.06 12.99
N ASP A 406 -8.90 0.14 14.14
CA ASP A 406 -10.04 1.03 14.28
C ASP A 406 -9.63 2.51 14.23
N GLU A 407 -8.52 2.90 14.86
CA GLU A 407 -7.90 4.22 14.69
C GLU A 407 -7.60 4.52 13.23
N PHE A 408 -7.05 3.54 12.52
CA PHE A 408 -6.72 3.64 11.11
C PHE A 408 -7.99 3.84 10.26
N LYS A 409 -9.09 3.14 10.57
CA LYS A 409 -10.39 3.33 9.92
C LYS A 409 -10.94 4.73 10.17
N VAL A 410 -10.93 5.17 11.43
CA VAL A 410 -11.45 6.49 11.84
C VAL A 410 -10.64 7.61 11.17
N ALA A 411 -9.31 7.56 11.24
CA ALA A 411 -8.43 8.58 10.68
C ALA A 411 -8.58 8.75 9.16
N ARG A 412 -9.02 7.70 8.46
CA ARG A 412 -9.27 7.72 7.01
C ARG A 412 -10.75 7.76 6.64
N ASN A 413 -11.64 7.93 7.62
CA ASN A 413 -13.07 7.96 7.43
C ASN A 413 -13.59 6.72 6.66
N LEU A 414 -13.07 5.54 7.01
CA LEU A 414 -13.41 4.26 6.40
C LEU A 414 -14.54 3.59 7.18
N HIS A 415 -15.72 3.56 6.58
CA HIS A 415 -16.88 2.83 7.10
C HIS A 415 -17.32 1.76 6.10
N PRO A 416 -17.71 0.57 6.57
CA PRO A 416 -18.22 -0.46 5.68
C PRO A 416 -19.54 -0.04 5.04
N LEU A 417 -19.72 -0.36 3.76
CA LEU A 417 -20.97 -0.14 3.04
C LEU A 417 -21.71 -1.46 2.83
N LYS A 418 -22.75 -1.70 3.64
CA LYS A 418 -23.53 -2.94 3.61
C LYS A 418 -24.86 -2.68 2.91
N ILE A 419 -25.12 -3.38 1.81
CA ILE A 419 -26.28 -3.17 0.95
C ILE A 419 -27.05 -4.48 0.82
N LEU A 420 -28.37 -4.43 1.03
CA LEU A 420 -29.29 -5.52 0.67
C LEU A 420 -30.12 -5.10 -0.54
N ILE A 421 -30.21 -5.98 -1.55
CA ILE A 421 -31.06 -5.73 -2.72
C ILE A 421 -32.28 -6.64 -2.66
N HIS A 422 -33.46 -6.01 -2.64
CA HIS A 422 -34.75 -6.66 -2.57
C HIS A 422 -35.63 -6.30 -3.79
N GLY A 423 -36.66 -7.11 -4.08
CA GLY A 423 -37.56 -6.88 -5.23
C GLY A 423 -37.99 -8.16 -5.98
N PRO A 424 -38.94 -8.05 -6.93
CA PRO A 424 -39.52 -9.21 -7.62
C PRO A 424 -38.54 -9.89 -8.58
N PRO A 425 -38.73 -11.17 -8.96
CA PRO A 425 -37.89 -11.82 -9.96
C PRO A 425 -37.86 -11.03 -11.28
N CYS A 426 -36.75 -11.12 -12.03
CA CYS A 426 -36.54 -10.42 -13.32
C CYS A 426 -36.51 -8.87 -13.28
N CYS A 427 -36.65 -8.21 -12.13
CA CYS A 427 -36.51 -6.75 -12.06
C CYS A 427 -35.06 -6.25 -12.23
N GLY A 428 -34.08 -7.16 -12.24
CA GLY A 428 -32.66 -6.86 -12.51
C GLY A 428 -31.76 -6.71 -11.29
N LYS A 429 -32.20 -7.18 -10.11
CA LYS A 429 -31.43 -7.18 -8.84
C LYS A 429 -30.00 -7.66 -9.00
N THR A 430 -29.80 -8.84 -9.56
CA THR A 430 -28.46 -9.44 -9.71
C THR A 430 -27.53 -8.59 -10.59
N LYS A 431 -28.07 -7.96 -11.65
CA LYS A 431 -27.29 -7.03 -12.49
C LYS A 431 -26.90 -5.78 -11.68
N LEU A 432 -27.85 -5.19 -10.96
CA LEU A 432 -27.59 -4.05 -10.07
C LEU A 432 -26.59 -4.41 -8.95
N ALA A 433 -26.71 -5.60 -8.37
CA ALA A 433 -25.84 -6.10 -7.32
C ALA A 433 -24.39 -6.20 -7.77
N HIS A 434 -24.16 -6.77 -8.95
CA HIS A 434 -22.82 -6.82 -9.54
C HIS A 434 -22.29 -5.43 -9.88
N LEU A 435 -23.13 -4.53 -10.42
CA LEU A 435 -22.72 -3.16 -10.74
C LEU A 435 -22.32 -2.38 -9.47
N LEU A 436 -23.08 -2.51 -8.39
CA LEU A 436 -22.76 -1.88 -7.10
C LEU A 436 -21.52 -2.51 -6.47
N ALA A 437 -21.41 -3.83 -6.47
CA ALA A 437 -20.23 -4.53 -5.95
C ALA A 437 -18.95 -4.12 -6.69
N GLN A 438 -19.01 -3.97 -8.02
CA GLN A 438 -17.88 -3.49 -8.82
C GLN A 438 -17.56 -2.02 -8.58
N LYS A 439 -18.58 -1.15 -8.55
CA LYS A 439 -18.39 0.30 -8.41
C LYS A 439 -17.83 0.70 -7.05
N TYR A 440 -18.28 0.03 -5.99
CA TYR A 440 -17.88 0.32 -4.61
C TYR A 440 -16.81 -0.65 -4.08
N ASN A 441 -16.35 -1.59 -4.89
CA ASN A 441 -15.41 -2.66 -4.51
C ASN A 441 -15.87 -3.43 -3.27
N LEU A 442 -17.15 -3.85 -3.27
CA LEU A 442 -17.78 -4.58 -2.16
C LEU A 442 -17.80 -6.08 -2.46
N ARG A 443 -17.84 -6.90 -1.41
CA ARG A 443 -18.04 -8.34 -1.56
C ARG A 443 -19.46 -8.64 -2.02
N TYR A 444 -19.60 -9.30 -3.17
CA TYR A 444 -20.89 -9.82 -3.62
C TYR A 444 -21.23 -11.14 -2.90
N ILE A 445 -22.34 -11.16 -2.18
CA ILE A 445 -22.82 -12.31 -1.42
C ILE A 445 -24.17 -12.76 -1.97
N SER A 446 -24.25 -14.03 -2.39
CA SER A 446 -25.49 -14.68 -2.79
C SER A 446 -25.40 -16.17 -2.45
N VAL A 447 -26.54 -16.83 -2.23
CA VAL A 447 -26.55 -18.27 -1.95
C VAL A 447 -25.83 -19.06 -3.06
N LYS A 448 -26.03 -18.65 -4.32
CA LYS A 448 -25.36 -19.27 -5.47
C LYS A 448 -23.84 -19.08 -5.43
N SER A 449 -23.36 -17.84 -5.22
CA SER A 449 -21.92 -17.57 -5.22
C SER A 449 -21.18 -18.29 -4.09
N ILE A 450 -21.83 -18.50 -2.94
CA ILE A 450 -21.26 -19.27 -1.83
C ILE A 450 -21.12 -20.74 -2.22
N LEU A 451 -22.17 -21.35 -2.78
CA LEU A 451 -22.15 -22.73 -3.22
C LEU A 451 -21.08 -22.96 -4.31
N ASP A 452 -21.05 -22.09 -5.32
CA ASP A 452 -20.04 -22.12 -6.39
C ASP A 452 -18.61 -22.01 -5.82
N SER A 453 -18.39 -21.13 -4.84
CA SER A 453 -17.09 -20.97 -4.17
C SER A 453 -16.69 -22.21 -3.37
N MET A 454 -17.63 -22.83 -2.66
CA MET A 454 -17.37 -24.06 -1.89
C MET A 454 -17.04 -25.23 -2.81
N GLU A 455 -17.75 -25.39 -3.93
CA GLU A 455 -17.45 -26.41 -4.94
C GLU A 455 -16.02 -26.24 -5.50
N ASN A 456 -15.63 -25.00 -5.80
CA ASN A 456 -14.28 -24.70 -6.28
C ASN A 456 -13.20 -24.99 -5.23
N GLN A 457 -13.44 -24.68 -3.95
CA GLN A 457 -12.52 -25.00 -2.86
C GLN A 457 -12.36 -26.51 -2.66
N LEU A 458 -13.47 -27.26 -2.68
CA LEU A 458 -13.47 -28.71 -2.58
C LEU A 458 -12.72 -29.36 -3.77
N ALA A 459 -12.94 -28.85 -4.98
CA ALA A 459 -12.23 -29.30 -6.18
C ALA A 459 -10.72 -28.99 -6.11
N ALA A 460 -10.33 -27.84 -5.53
CA ALA A 460 -8.93 -27.49 -5.33
C ALA A 460 -8.26 -28.43 -4.32
N CYS A 461 -8.88 -28.67 -3.16
CA CYS A 461 -8.38 -29.61 -2.15
C CYS A 461 -8.27 -31.04 -2.69
N ALA A 462 -9.25 -31.50 -3.49
CA ALA A 462 -9.22 -32.81 -4.12
C ALA A 462 -8.02 -32.99 -5.08
N LYS A 463 -7.66 -31.94 -5.83
CA LYS A 463 -6.47 -31.95 -6.71
C LYS A 463 -5.18 -32.00 -5.89
N THR A 464 -5.07 -31.28 -4.78
CA THR A 464 -3.89 -31.30 -3.91
C THR A 464 -3.67 -32.68 -3.27
N SER A 465 -4.75 -33.38 -2.91
CA SER A 465 -4.69 -34.76 -2.37
C SER A 465 -4.38 -35.86 -3.39
N GLN A 466 -4.58 -35.63 -4.68
CA GLN A 466 -4.19 -36.57 -5.75
C GLN A 466 -2.69 -36.49 -6.08
N TYR A 467 -2.05 -35.32 -5.89
CA TYR A 467 -0.60 -35.18 -6.07
C TYR A 467 0.22 -35.78 -4.91
N SER A 468 -0.34 -35.90 -3.71
CA SER A 468 0.32 -36.56 -2.57
C SER A 468 0.24 -38.10 -2.60
N SER A 469 -0.61 -38.67 -3.47
CA SER A 469 -0.85 -40.12 -3.56
C SER A 469 -0.35 -40.80 -4.84
N ILE A 470 0.25 -40.06 -5.79
CA ILE A 470 0.88 -40.59 -7.03
C ILE A 470 2.42 -40.39 -7.03
N GLY A 471 3.03 -40.34 -5.84
CA GLY A 471 4.47 -40.04 -5.68
C GLY A 471 5.34 -41.15 -5.08
N LYS A 472 4.86 -42.40 -4.98
CA LYS A 472 5.68 -43.54 -4.52
C LYS A 472 5.44 -44.78 -5.38
N SER A 473 6.16 -44.87 -6.50
CA SER A 473 6.85 -46.07 -6.99
C SER A 473 7.18 -45.93 -8.47
N GLU A 474 8.47 -45.83 -8.75
CA GLU A 474 9.16 -46.27 -9.97
C GLU A 474 8.58 -45.85 -11.34
N HIS A 475 9.12 -44.78 -11.92
CA HIS A 475 9.99 -44.92 -13.09
C HIS A 475 10.71 -43.60 -13.38
N ALA A 476 11.91 -43.49 -12.80
CA ALA A 476 12.99 -42.78 -13.47
C ALA A 476 13.36 -43.57 -14.74
N LYS A 477 13.18 -42.97 -15.92
CA LYS A 477 14.18 -42.90 -17.00
C LYS A 477 13.60 -42.20 -18.24
N SER A 478 14.34 -41.18 -18.66
CA SER A 478 14.31 -40.57 -20.00
C SER A 478 13.15 -39.62 -20.32
N ARG A 479 13.36 -38.34 -20.03
CA ARG A 479 13.48 -37.31 -21.09
C ARG A 479 14.12 -36.04 -20.54
N THR A 480 15.43 -36.00 -20.71
CA THR A 480 16.31 -34.85 -20.56
C THR A 480 16.38 -34.10 -21.89
N SER A 481 16.18 -32.78 -21.84
CA SER A 481 16.67 -31.69 -22.71
C SER A 481 15.52 -30.70 -22.86
N VAL A 482 15.50 -29.55 -22.19
CA VAL A 482 16.48 -28.46 -22.20
C VAL A 482 16.19 -27.64 -20.93
N TYR A 483 17.09 -27.65 -19.94
CA TYR A 483 17.32 -26.60 -18.93
C TYR A 483 18.52 -27.05 -18.09
N LYS A 484 19.67 -27.17 -18.75
CA LYS A 484 20.93 -27.60 -18.14
C LYS A 484 21.95 -26.48 -18.28
N GLU A 485 21.73 -25.34 -17.62
CA GLU A 485 22.77 -24.32 -17.44
C GLU A 485 22.54 -23.35 -16.25
N ARG A 486 21.64 -23.67 -15.30
CA ARG A 486 21.36 -22.79 -14.14
C ARG A 486 21.58 -23.40 -12.74
N SER A 487 22.01 -24.67 -12.67
CA SER A 487 22.26 -25.38 -11.40
C SER A 487 23.73 -25.76 -11.17
N ARG A 488 24.66 -24.84 -11.52
CA ARG A 488 26.09 -25.01 -11.18
C ARG A 488 26.64 -24.02 -10.16
N LEU A 489 25.85 -23.03 -9.72
CA LEU A 489 26.28 -22.05 -8.71
C LEU A 489 25.61 -22.23 -7.32
N SER A 490 24.55 -23.04 -7.20
CA SER A 490 23.90 -23.31 -5.91
C SER A 490 24.48 -24.48 -5.12
N VAL A 491 25.42 -25.25 -5.70
CA VAL A 491 26.01 -26.45 -5.07
C VAL A 491 27.36 -26.14 -4.39
N ILE A 492 27.93 -24.95 -4.60
CA ILE A 492 29.18 -24.56 -3.93
C ILE A 492 28.93 -23.94 -2.55
N TYR A 493 27.72 -23.42 -2.30
CA TYR A 493 27.37 -22.76 -1.02
C TYR A 493 26.75 -23.70 0.03
N SER A 494 26.27 -24.89 -0.35
CA SER A 494 25.64 -25.82 0.60
C SER A 494 26.61 -26.70 1.39
N ASP A 495 27.84 -26.91 0.89
CA ASP A 495 28.80 -27.84 1.51
C ASP A 495 29.71 -27.17 2.55
N LYS A 496 29.65 -25.84 2.72
CA LYS A 496 30.34 -25.11 3.79
C LYS A 496 29.48 -24.77 5.02
N LEU A 497 28.19 -25.09 5.00
CA LEU A 497 27.25 -24.78 6.09
C LEU A 497 26.89 -26.01 6.95
N LYS A 498 27.59 -27.13 6.79
CA LYS A 498 27.40 -28.36 7.58
C LYS A 498 28.47 -28.62 8.64
N GLU A 499 29.33 -27.64 8.94
CA GLU A 499 30.41 -27.77 9.94
C GLU A 499 30.25 -26.86 11.17
N ILE A 500 29.06 -26.31 11.43
CA ILE A 500 28.80 -25.61 12.69
C ILE A 500 27.50 -26.17 13.29
N GLU A 501 27.66 -27.29 14.01
CA GLU A 501 26.66 -27.84 14.91
C GLU A 501 26.56 -27.00 16.18
N GLY A 502 25.33 -26.89 16.71
CA GLY A 502 25.10 -26.54 18.11
C GLY A 502 23.90 -25.61 18.32
N THR A 503 22.69 -26.18 18.30
CA THR A 503 21.50 -25.81 19.11
C THR A 503 20.24 -26.43 18.48
N GLU A 504 20.03 -27.72 18.72
CA GLU A 504 18.66 -28.25 18.78
C GLU A 504 18.15 -27.94 20.19
N GLU A 505 17.14 -27.06 20.32
CA GLU A 505 16.06 -27.22 21.32
C GLU A 505 14.97 -26.14 21.17
N LEU A 506 13.72 -26.62 21.28
CA LEU A 506 12.47 -25.93 21.64
C LEU A 506 11.79 -25.03 20.59
N PHE A 507 11.11 -25.67 19.63
CA PHE A 507 9.84 -25.14 19.12
C PHE A 507 8.71 -25.65 20.03
N GLU A 508 8.33 -24.87 21.04
CA GLU A 508 7.01 -24.98 21.64
C GLU A 508 5.98 -24.67 20.54
N ARG A 509 5.11 -25.65 20.27
CA ARG A 509 3.84 -25.38 19.60
C ARG A 509 2.91 -24.87 20.68
N ASP A 510 2.49 -23.62 20.56
CA ASP A 510 1.42 -23.07 21.38
C ASP A 510 0.20 -24.01 21.29
N GLU A 511 -0.20 -24.57 22.44
CA GLU A 511 -1.25 -25.60 22.56
C GLU A 511 -2.67 -25.03 22.40
N GLU A 512 -2.83 -23.71 22.30
CA GLU A 512 -4.13 -23.02 22.18
C GLU A 512 -4.80 -23.17 20.79
N ASP A 513 -4.04 -23.47 19.73
CA ASP A 513 -4.58 -23.72 18.39
C ASP A 513 -5.32 -25.08 18.26
N SER A 514 -5.28 -25.93 19.30
CA SER A 514 -5.78 -27.31 19.23
C SER A 514 -7.25 -27.48 19.67
N GLU A 515 -7.81 -26.57 20.46
CA GLU A 515 -9.17 -26.71 21.00
C GLU A 515 -10.25 -26.17 20.05
N GLU A 516 -9.99 -25.07 19.32
CA GLU A 516 -10.96 -24.51 18.36
C GLU A 516 -11.13 -25.40 17.10
N GLU A 517 -10.06 -26.03 16.62
CA GLU A 517 -10.14 -26.95 15.48
C GLU A 517 -10.90 -28.27 15.80
N SER A 518 -10.96 -28.66 17.08
CA SER A 518 -11.67 -29.85 17.55
C SER A 518 -13.19 -29.64 17.55
N TYR A 519 -13.65 -28.43 17.91
CA TYR A 519 -15.07 -28.08 17.93
C TYR A 519 -15.67 -28.02 16.51
N HIS A 520 -14.92 -27.49 15.53
CA HIS A 520 -15.37 -27.41 14.14
C HIS A 520 -15.38 -28.76 13.39
N ARG A 521 -14.56 -29.73 13.81
CA ARG A 521 -14.56 -31.09 13.21
C ARG A 521 -15.71 -31.96 13.72
N ALA A 522 -16.08 -31.85 14.99
CA ALA A 522 -17.17 -32.65 15.59
C ALA A 522 -18.57 -32.31 15.01
N VAL A 523 -18.83 -31.02 14.73
CA VAL A 523 -20.11 -30.55 14.18
C VAL A 523 -20.36 -31.03 12.73
N ASN A 524 -19.29 -31.32 11.98
CA ASN A 524 -19.41 -31.77 10.59
C ASN A 524 -19.73 -33.27 10.44
N GLU A 525 -19.52 -34.08 11.49
CA GLU A 525 -19.67 -35.54 11.40
C GLU A 525 -21.07 -36.03 11.86
N GLU A 526 -21.74 -35.29 12.75
CA GLU A 526 -23.11 -35.59 13.20
C GLU A 526 -24.20 -35.14 12.20
N ASN A 527 -23.94 -34.12 11.40
CA ASN A 527 -24.89 -33.58 10.41
C ASN A 527 -25.14 -34.51 9.19
N ARG A 528 -24.51 -35.70 9.16
CA ARG A 528 -24.55 -36.63 8.02
C ARG A 528 -25.70 -37.65 8.06
N LYS A 529 -26.54 -37.70 9.12
CA LYS A 529 -27.48 -38.82 9.35
C LYS A 529 -28.96 -38.51 9.50
N LEU A 530 -29.42 -37.27 9.34
CA LEU A 530 -30.85 -36.94 9.51
C LEU A 530 -31.37 -36.15 8.31
N ILE A 531 -31.95 -36.85 7.32
CA ILE A 531 -32.69 -36.21 6.21
C ILE A 531 -33.98 -36.99 5.92
N PRO A 532 -35.15 -36.48 6.33
CA PRO A 532 -36.40 -36.67 5.60
C PRO A 532 -36.77 -35.46 4.73
N LYS A 533 -37.52 -35.74 3.64
CA LYS A 533 -38.00 -34.88 2.53
C LYS A 533 -38.65 -33.58 3.04
N ASP A 534 -38.29 -32.38 2.55
CA ASP A 534 -38.82 -31.76 1.32
C ASP A 534 -38.13 -30.41 0.90
N TYR A 535 -38.13 -30.14 -0.42
CA TYR A 535 -37.87 -28.94 -1.27
C TYR A 535 -36.62 -28.01 -1.16
N PHE A 536 -35.64 -28.20 -2.07
CA PHE A 536 -35.08 -27.28 -3.12
C PHE A 536 -33.78 -27.92 -3.68
N GLU A 537 -33.59 -27.97 -5.01
CA GLU A 537 -32.53 -28.76 -5.70
C GLU A 537 -31.26 -27.94 -5.99
N SER A 538 -30.07 -28.48 -5.69
CA SER A 538 -28.77 -28.00 -6.23
C SER A 538 -28.40 -28.74 -7.53
N PRO A 539 -27.45 -28.24 -8.35
CA PRO A 539 -26.97 -28.90 -9.57
C PRO A 539 -26.35 -30.29 -9.33
N MET A 540 -25.99 -30.60 -8.08
CA MET A 540 -25.48 -31.90 -7.62
C MET A 540 -26.52 -32.72 -6.82
N GLY A 541 -27.77 -32.25 -6.74
CA GLY A 541 -28.85 -32.92 -6.01
C GLY A 541 -28.71 -32.92 -4.48
N LEU A 542 -27.76 -32.16 -3.92
CA LEU A 542 -27.60 -32.03 -2.47
C LEU A 542 -28.49 -30.90 -1.94
N ARG A 543 -29.37 -31.23 -0.99
CA ARG A 543 -30.40 -30.33 -0.44
C ARG A 543 -29.83 -29.55 0.76
N VAL A 544 -29.97 -28.23 0.77
CA VAL A 544 -29.48 -27.34 1.84
C VAL A 544 -30.68 -26.68 2.53
N SER A 545 -30.78 -26.77 3.86
CA SER A 545 -31.89 -26.14 4.62
C SER A 545 -31.70 -24.62 4.75
N ASP A 546 -32.80 -23.88 5.00
CA ASP A 546 -32.73 -22.44 5.26
C ASP A 546 -31.79 -22.11 6.44
N GLU A 547 -31.79 -22.94 7.50
CA GLU A 547 -30.87 -22.83 8.63
C GLU A 547 -29.40 -22.91 8.19
N GLN A 548 -29.07 -23.87 7.31
CA GLN A 548 -27.72 -24.02 6.77
C GLN A 548 -27.33 -22.84 5.87
N ILE A 549 -28.27 -22.32 5.06
CA ILE A 549 -28.05 -21.13 4.23
C ILE A 549 -27.77 -19.91 5.12
N ILE A 550 -28.54 -19.72 6.19
CA ILE A 550 -28.36 -18.62 7.14
C ILE A 550 -26.98 -18.70 7.81
N LEU A 551 -26.56 -19.89 8.25
CA LEU A 551 -25.23 -20.10 8.83
C LEU A 551 -24.11 -19.76 7.83
N LEU A 552 -24.25 -20.19 6.58
CA LEU A 552 -23.27 -19.89 5.53
C LEU A 552 -23.22 -18.40 5.19
N LEU A 553 -24.39 -17.74 5.07
CA LEU A 553 -24.48 -16.30 4.82
C LEU A 553 -23.86 -15.50 5.97
N ARG A 554 -24.20 -15.84 7.23
CA ARG A 554 -23.58 -15.22 8.41
C ARG A 554 -22.07 -15.37 8.41
N ARG A 555 -21.55 -16.56 8.10
CA ARG A 555 -20.10 -16.80 7.99
C ARG A 555 -19.45 -15.87 6.96
N GLU A 556 -20.03 -15.74 5.77
CA GLU A 556 -19.49 -14.88 4.71
C GLU A 556 -19.59 -13.39 5.05
N MET A 557 -20.67 -12.98 5.71
CA MET A 557 -20.85 -11.62 6.20
C MET A 557 -19.89 -11.29 7.36
N TRP A 558 -19.44 -12.30 8.12
CA TRP A 558 -18.50 -12.13 9.24
C TRP A 558 -17.03 -12.07 8.83
N LEU A 559 -16.70 -12.39 7.57
CA LEU A 559 -15.33 -12.26 7.07
C LEU A 559 -14.86 -10.80 7.18
N ASN A 560 -13.59 -10.59 7.52
CA ASN A 560 -12.98 -9.26 7.64
C ASN A 560 -13.26 -8.38 6.43
N CYS A 561 -13.16 -8.91 5.20
CA CYS A 561 -13.48 -8.15 3.99
C CYS A 561 -14.93 -7.64 3.95
N SER A 562 -15.90 -8.42 4.41
CA SER A 562 -17.32 -8.05 4.50
C SER A 562 -17.60 -7.08 5.65
N GLN A 563 -16.85 -7.17 6.75
CA GLN A 563 -16.96 -6.27 7.89
C GLN A 563 -16.26 -4.93 7.67
N ASN A 564 -15.17 -4.92 6.89
CA ASN A 564 -14.35 -3.75 6.61
C ASN A 564 -14.86 -2.97 5.39
N GLN A 565 -14.89 -3.59 4.20
CA GLN A 565 -15.37 -2.92 2.98
C GLN A 565 -16.90 -2.84 2.95
N GLY A 566 -17.56 -3.86 3.49
CA GLY A 566 -18.99 -4.07 3.34
C GLY A 566 -19.32 -5.15 2.29
N TYR A 567 -20.61 -5.33 2.04
CA TYR A 567 -21.10 -6.38 1.15
C TYR A 567 -22.35 -5.94 0.39
N VAL A 568 -22.61 -6.60 -0.72
CA VAL A 568 -23.89 -6.54 -1.43
C VAL A 568 -24.54 -7.91 -1.35
N LEU A 569 -25.67 -7.99 -0.64
CA LEU A 569 -26.45 -9.21 -0.47
C LEU A 569 -27.57 -9.27 -1.52
N ASP A 570 -27.55 -10.32 -2.35
CA ASP A 570 -28.56 -10.58 -3.39
C ASP A 570 -29.29 -11.91 -3.16
N GLY A 571 -30.61 -11.87 -3.37
CA GLY A 571 -31.46 -13.06 -3.49
C GLY A 571 -31.92 -13.71 -2.18
N PHE A 572 -31.49 -13.20 -1.02
CA PHE A 572 -31.89 -13.63 0.33
C PHE A 572 -31.76 -12.44 1.29
N PRO A 573 -32.62 -12.25 2.31
CA PRO A 573 -33.82 -13.04 2.65
C PRO A 573 -35.00 -12.77 1.70
N LYS A 574 -35.93 -13.72 1.62
CA LYS A 574 -37.15 -13.62 0.79
C LYS A 574 -38.43 -13.45 1.60
N THR A 575 -38.39 -13.82 2.87
CA THR A 575 -39.52 -13.77 3.81
C THR A 575 -39.11 -13.06 5.08
N LEU A 576 -40.09 -12.53 5.81
CA LEU A 576 -39.88 -11.90 7.12
C LEU A 576 -39.15 -12.83 8.10
N ARG A 577 -39.56 -14.10 8.18
CA ARG A 577 -38.91 -15.11 9.06
C ARG A 577 -37.42 -15.26 8.75
N GLN A 578 -37.04 -15.33 7.47
CA GLN A 578 -35.64 -15.43 7.06
C GLN A 578 -34.84 -14.18 7.43
N ALA A 579 -35.44 -12.99 7.32
CA ALA A 579 -34.81 -11.75 7.73
C ALA A 579 -34.56 -11.72 9.25
N ILE A 580 -35.59 -12.07 10.05
CA ILE A 580 -35.47 -12.18 11.51
C ILE A 580 -34.38 -13.17 11.89
N GLU A 581 -34.34 -14.36 11.29
CA GLU A 581 -33.37 -15.39 11.65
C GLU A 581 -31.94 -15.05 11.19
N LEU A 582 -31.79 -14.40 10.04
CA LEU A 582 -30.49 -13.98 9.52
C LEU A 582 -29.90 -12.82 10.32
N PHE A 583 -30.69 -11.79 10.66
CA PHE A 583 -30.17 -10.55 11.26
C PHE A 583 -30.42 -10.44 12.76
N LYS A 584 -31.52 -11.00 13.28
CA LYS A 584 -31.93 -10.99 14.69
C LYS A 584 -31.76 -9.63 15.39
N CYS A 585 -32.45 -8.61 14.88
CA CYS A 585 -32.46 -7.27 15.45
C CYS A 585 -33.37 -7.21 16.70
N ASP A 586 -32.89 -6.63 17.81
CA ASP A 586 -33.57 -6.61 19.12
C ASP A 586 -34.78 -5.67 19.21
N ASN A 587 -34.94 -4.73 18.26
CA ASN A 587 -36.03 -3.73 18.29
C ASN A 587 -37.41 -4.25 17.85
N HIS A 588 -37.57 -5.55 17.59
CA HIS A 588 -38.81 -6.07 17.02
C HIS A 588 -39.97 -6.19 18.02
N LYS A 589 -41.10 -5.50 17.72
CA LYS A 589 -42.41 -5.67 18.37
C LYS A 589 -43.06 -7.06 18.16
N PHE A 590 -42.47 -7.91 17.32
CA PHE A 590 -42.87 -9.30 17.09
C PHE A 590 -41.90 -10.27 17.77
N SER A 591 -41.85 -10.24 19.11
CA SER A 591 -41.31 -11.38 19.85
C SER A 591 -42.23 -12.57 19.59
N LEU A 592 -41.78 -13.57 18.83
CA LEU A 592 -42.48 -14.85 18.76
C LEU A 592 -42.70 -15.33 20.20
N SER A 593 -43.96 -15.54 20.55
CA SER A 593 -44.40 -15.97 21.88
C SER A 593 -43.50 -17.09 22.43
N SER A 594 -43.08 -16.91 23.68
CA SER A 594 -42.02 -17.61 24.41
C SER A 594 -42.21 -19.11 24.69
N ASN A 595 -42.71 -19.91 23.74
CA ASN A 595 -42.98 -21.34 23.98
C ASN A 595 -42.18 -22.34 23.13
N ASP A 596 -41.29 -21.92 22.24
CA ASP A 596 -40.34 -22.86 21.62
C ASP A 596 -38.98 -22.79 22.32
N THR A 597 -38.85 -23.60 23.36
CA THR A 597 -37.59 -23.87 24.07
C THR A 597 -36.73 -24.85 23.24
N SER A 598 -36.41 -24.46 22.00
CA SER A 598 -35.46 -25.16 21.14
C SER A 598 -34.37 -24.18 20.73
N ARG A 599 -33.30 -24.17 21.54
CA ARG A 599 -31.98 -23.54 21.35
C ARG A 599 -31.67 -23.09 19.92
N SER A 600 -31.72 -21.78 19.63
CA SER A 600 -30.88 -21.20 18.59
C SER A 600 -29.67 -20.53 19.25
N ALA A 601 -28.48 -21.12 19.08
CA ALA A 601 -27.23 -20.69 19.74
C ALA A 601 -26.60 -19.42 19.13
N LEU A 602 -27.29 -18.77 18.18
CA LEU A 602 -26.77 -17.67 17.39
C LEU A 602 -27.09 -16.32 18.06
N ARG A 603 -26.04 -15.57 18.45
CA ARG A 603 -26.14 -14.23 19.06
C ARG A 603 -26.68 -13.18 18.07
N ASN A 604 -27.25 -12.10 18.61
CA ASN A 604 -27.62 -10.89 17.87
C ASN A 604 -26.38 -10.06 17.65
N ASP A 605 -26.10 -9.69 16.40
CA ASP A 605 -24.91 -8.92 16.05
C ASP A 605 -25.31 -7.78 15.12
N MET A 606 -25.42 -6.58 15.67
CA MET A 606 -25.74 -5.34 14.93
C MET A 606 -24.75 -5.09 13.78
N ARG A 607 -23.54 -5.65 13.87
CA ARG A 607 -22.52 -5.67 12.81
C ARG A 607 -22.95 -6.38 11.51
N LEU A 608 -23.99 -7.21 11.53
CA LEU A 608 -24.50 -7.88 10.33
C LEU A 608 -25.60 -7.08 9.62
N ILE A 609 -26.14 -6.02 10.22
CA ILE A 609 -27.28 -5.30 9.65
C ILE A 609 -26.81 -4.45 8.44
N PRO A 610 -27.50 -4.48 7.30
CA PRO A 610 -27.21 -3.61 6.16
C PRO A 610 -27.40 -2.14 6.51
N ASN A 611 -26.63 -1.23 5.90
CA ASN A 611 -26.84 0.21 6.03
C ASN A 611 -27.94 0.71 5.11
N TYR A 612 -28.12 0.07 3.94
CA TYR A 612 -29.10 0.44 2.93
C TYR A 612 -29.84 -0.78 2.40
N ILE A 613 -31.16 -0.68 2.30
CA ILE A 613 -32.00 -1.67 1.61
C ILE A 613 -32.50 -1.03 0.31
N ILE A 614 -32.10 -1.58 -0.83
CA ILE A 614 -32.58 -1.14 -2.14
C ILE A 614 -33.71 -2.06 -2.57
N SER A 615 -34.95 -1.58 -2.48
CA SER A 615 -36.15 -2.29 -2.92
C SER A 615 -36.51 -1.87 -4.34
N LEU A 616 -36.36 -2.78 -5.30
CA LEU A 616 -36.78 -2.56 -6.68
C LEU A 616 -38.23 -3.00 -6.84
N ASP A 617 -39.13 -2.10 -7.22
CA ASP A 617 -40.50 -2.44 -7.60
C ASP A 617 -40.70 -2.37 -9.12
N ALA A 618 -41.59 -3.22 -9.63
CA ALA A 618 -41.92 -3.30 -11.05
C ALA A 618 -43.30 -3.94 -11.23
N SER A 619 -44.06 -3.47 -12.22
CA SER A 619 -45.34 -4.11 -12.57
C SER A 619 -45.13 -5.47 -13.22
N ASP A 620 -46.08 -6.39 -13.02
CA ASP A 620 -45.99 -7.74 -13.58
C ASP A 620 -45.95 -7.71 -15.11
N HIS A 621 -46.70 -6.80 -15.75
CA HIS A 621 -46.65 -6.58 -17.20
C HIS A 621 -45.25 -6.22 -17.68
N PHE A 622 -44.57 -5.30 -16.99
CA PHE A 622 -43.20 -4.91 -17.32
C PHE A 622 -42.22 -6.08 -17.18
N LEU A 623 -42.37 -6.90 -16.14
CA LEU A 623 -41.51 -8.06 -15.92
C LEU A 623 -41.69 -9.13 -17.01
N PHE A 624 -42.92 -9.40 -17.43
CA PHE A 624 -43.20 -10.33 -18.54
C PHE A 624 -42.67 -9.79 -19.86
N ASP A 625 -42.89 -8.51 -20.17
CA ASP A 625 -42.40 -7.87 -21.41
C ASP A 625 -40.86 -7.91 -21.49
N ARG A 626 -40.17 -7.71 -20.36
CA ARG A 626 -38.71 -7.82 -20.28
C ARG A 626 -38.21 -9.25 -20.55
N ILE A 627 -38.91 -10.27 -20.06
CA ILE A 627 -38.56 -11.68 -20.35
C ILE A 627 -38.81 -11.99 -21.83
N SER A 628 -39.92 -11.54 -22.39
CA SER A 628 -40.26 -11.75 -23.81
C SER A 628 -39.24 -11.12 -24.76
N LYS A 629 -38.57 -10.04 -24.34
CA LYS A 629 -37.52 -9.37 -25.11
C LYS A 629 -36.11 -9.92 -24.87
N ALA A 630 -35.93 -10.82 -23.90
CA ALA A 630 -34.62 -11.38 -23.57
C ALA A 630 -34.18 -12.44 -24.60
N PRO A 631 -32.88 -12.52 -24.94
CA PRO A 631 -32.37 -13.53 -25.87
C PRO A 631 -32.51 -14.94 -25.28
N GLU A 632 -32.79 -15.94 -26.13
CA GLU A 632 -33.01 -17.34 -25.70
C GLU A 632 -31.86 -17.90 -24.86
N ASN A 633 -30.61 -17.51 -25.15
CA ASN A 633 -29.42 -17.91 -24.41
C ASN A 633 -29.42 -17.43 -22.94
N ALA A 634 -30.11 -16.32 -22.64
CA ALA A 634 -30.24 -15.80 -21.27
C ALA A 634 -31.36 -16.50 -20.47
N ILE A 635 -32.23 -17.24 -21.16
CA ILE A 635 -33.38 -17.95 -20.59
C ILE A 635 -33.05 -19.45 -20.39
N GLN A 636 -32.25 -20.04 -21.29
CA GLN A 636 -31.81 -21.43 -21.20
C GLN A 636 -31.10 -21.71 -19.86
N ASN A 637 -31.49 -22.81 -19.18
CA ASN A 637 -31.01 -23.21 -17.85
C ASN A 637 -31.33 -22.23 -16.70
N THR A 638 -32.36 -21.39 -16.86
CA THR A 638 -32.88 -20.54 -15.78
C THR A 638 -34.34 -20.87 -15.43
N HIS A 639 -34.82 -20.40 -14.28
CA HIS A 639 -36.24 -20.49 -13.88
C HIS A 639 -37.11 -19.37 -14.49
N TYR A 640 -36.74 -18.83 -15.66
CA TYR A 640 -37.51 -17.79 -16.37
C TYR A 640 -38.46 -18.37 -17.42
N ASN A 641 -38.85 -19.64 -17.28
CA ASN A 641 -39.99 -20.18 -18.01
C ASN A 641 -41.32 -19.61 -17.45
N GLU A 642 -42.37 -19.59 -18.27
CA GLU A 642 -43.64 -18.94 -17.93
C GLU A 642 -44.25 -19.46 -16.60
N ARG A 643 -44.20 -20.77 -16.37
CA ARG A 643 -44.77 -21.40 -15.16
C ARG A 643 -43.98 -21.07 -13.89
N ASP A 644 -42.66 -21.18 -13.93
CA ASP A 644 -41.79 -20.90 -12.78
C ASP A 644 -41.77 -19.41 -12.45
N MET A 645 -41.83 -18.54 -13.46
CA MET A 645 -41.89 -17.09 -13.25
C MET A 645 -43.17 -16.68 -12.53
N ILE A 646 -44.34 -17.17 -13.00
CA ILE A 646 -45.64 -16.91 -12.35
C ILE A 646 -45.60 -17.39 -10.90
N ARG A 647 -45.12 -18.62 -10.65
CA ARG A 647 -44.99 -19.18 -9.29
C ARG A 647 -44.13 -18.31 -8.38
N ARG A 648 -42.98 -17.83 -8.87
CA ARG A 648 -42.05 -16.98 -8.10
C ARG A 648 -42.60 -15.58 -7.86
N LEU A 649 -43.37 -15.02 -8.80
CA LEU A 649 -44.03 -13.74 -8.64
C LEU A 649 -45.14 -13.81 -7.58
N ILE A 650 -46.02 -14.81 -7.66
CA ILE A 650 -47.08 -15.03 -6.67
C ILE A 650 -46.47 -15.15 -5.28
N HIS A 651 -45.47 -16.03 -5.12
CA HIS A 651 -44.77 -16.19 -3.85
C HIS A 651 -44.14 -14.88 -3.35
N PHE A 652 -43.56 -14.07 -4.24
CA PHE A 652 -42.97 -12.79 -3.86
C PHE A 652 -44.03 -11.80 -3.35
N ARG A 653 -45.16 -11.64 -4.07
CA ARG A 653 -46.23 -10.71 -3.71
C ARG A 653 -46.97 -11.14 -2.43
N GLU A 654 -47.15 -12.44 -2.19
CA GLU A 654 -47.77 -12.97 -0.97
C GLU A 654 -46.94 -12.70 0.29
N HIS A 655 -45.61 -12.77 0.18
CA HIS A 655 -44.69 -12.64 1.32
C HIS A 655 -44.09 -11.24 1.48
N ASN A 656 -44.40 -10.31 0.58
CA ASN A 656 -43.92 -8.92 0.61
C ASN A 656 -45.09 -7.97 0.39
N SER A 657 -46.09 -8.07 1.27
CA SER A 657 -47.17 -7.11 1.39
C SER A 657 -46.74 -5.92 2.26
N PHE A 658 -47.49 -4.82 2.22
CA PHE A 658 -47.18 -3.57 2.93
C PHE A 658 -46.91 -3.79 4.44
N ASP A 659 -47.59 -4.76 5.07
CA ASP A 659 -47.50 -5.02 6.52
C ASP A 659 -46.63 -6.24 6.90
N THR A 660 -46.19 -7.08 5.96
CA THR A 660 -45.55 -8.39 6.28
C THR A 660 -44.27 -8.68 5.49
N GLY A 661 -43.62 -7.64 4.96
CA GLY A 661 -42.47 -7.78 4.07
C GLY A 661 -41.09 -7.72 4.74
N VAL A 662 -40.08 -8.09 3.96
CA VAL A 662 -38.66 -7.93 4.34
C VAL A 662 -38.31 -6.45 4.56
N CYS A 663 -38.90 -5.53 3.79
CA CYS A 663 -38.64 -4.10 3.94
C CYS A 663 -39.19 -3.55 5.28
N THR A 664 -40.37 -4.02 5.70
CA THR A 664 -41.00 -3.65 6.99
C THR A 664 -40.10 -4.02 8.17
N TYR A 665 -39.46 -5.20 8.13
CA TYR A 665 -38.47 -5.62 9.14
C TYR A 665 -37.34 -4.59 9.33
N PHE A 666 -36.81 -4.04 8.23
CA PHE A 666 -35.70 -3.11 8.30
C PHE A 666 -36.14 -1.69 8.69
N GLN A 667 -37.35 -1.28 8.31
CA GLN A 667 -37.96 -0.05 8.79
C GLN A 667 -38.16 -0.09 10.32
N ASP A 668 -38.59 -1.24 10.86
CA ASP A 668 -38.70 -1.47 12.32
C ASP A 668 -37.34 -1.46 13.04
N CYS A 669 -36.25 -1.70 12.31
CA CYS A 669 -34.88 -1.67 12.80
C CYS A 669 -34.14 -0.36 12.48
N ASP A 670 -34.88 0.73 12.26
CA ASP A 670 -34.35 2.08 11.97
C ASP A 670 -33.35 2.09 10.80
N THR A 671 -33.57 1.23 9.79
CA THR A 671 -32.73 1.16 8.59
C THR A 671 -33.47 1.68 7.36
N ASP A 672 -32.84 2.59 6.62
CA ASP A 672 -33.43 3.23 5.46
C ASP A 672 -33.69 2.25 4.30
N VAL A 673 -34.93 2.26 3.81
CA VAL A 673 -35.36 1.52 2.62
C VAL A 673 -35.53 2.49 1.46
N VAL A 674 -34.74 2.27 0.41
CA VAL A 674 -34.79 3.01 -0.85
C VAL A 674 -35.67 2.25 -1.83
N GLU A 675 -36.88 2.76 -2.06
CA GLU A 675 -37.82 2.19 -3.04
C GLU A 675 -37.60 2.81 -4.42
N ILE A 676 -37.35 1.97 -5.44
CA ILE A 676 -37.11 2.40 -6.82
C ILE A 676 -38.05 1.65 -7.76
N ASN A 677 -38.93 2.39 -8.43
CA ASN A 677 -39.77 1.84 -9.49
C ASN A 677 -38.96 1.66 -10.79
N VAL A 678 -38.63 0.43 -11.12
CA VAL A 678 -37.87 0.07 -12.33
C VAL A 678 -38.64 0.41 -13.60
N SER A 679 -39.98 0.47 -13.54
CA SER A 679 -40.84 0.75 -14.70
C SER A 679 -40.67 2.19 -15.21
N GLU A 680 -40.27 3.12 -14.35
CA GLU A 680 -40.04 4.54 -14.70
C GLU A 680 -38.71 4.75 -15.43
N PHE A 681 -37.80 3.79 -15.33
CA PHE A 681 -36.46 3.85 -15.92
C PHE A 681 -36.20 2.65 -16.84
N PRO A 682 -36.81 2.61 -18.04
CA PRO A 682 -36.67 1.52 -19.00
C PRO A 682 -35.30 1.57 -19.69
N SER A 683 -34.22 1.36 -18.93
CA SER A 683 -32.88 1.13 -19.45
C SER A 683 -32.50 -0.33 -19.25
N GLU A 684 -31.99 -0.99 -20.30
CA GLU A 684 -31.53 -2.39 -20.20
C GLU A 684 -30.29 -2.52 -19.32
N ASP A 685 -29.50 -1.44 -19.21
CA ASP A 685 -28.25 -1.39 -18.46
C ASP A 685 -28.36 -0.96 -17.01
N MET A 686 -29.55 -0.63 -16.54
CA MET A 686 -29.79 -0.13 -15.18
C MET A 686 -28.95 1.12 -14.83
N ALA A 687 -28.43 1.82 -15.83
CA ALA A 687 -27.51 2.94 -15.62
C ALA A 687 -28.16 4.09 -14.84
N CYS A 688 -29.45 4.37 -15.09
CA CYS A 688 -30.21 5.38 -14.37
C CYS A 688 -30.42 4.98 -12.90
N ILE A 689 -30.77 3.72 -12.65
CA ILE A 689 -30.95 3.19 -11.29
C ILE A 689 -29.61 3.19 -10.54
N LEU A 690 -28.53 2.77 -11.19
CA LEU A 690 -27.18 2.85 -10.63
C LEU A 690 -26.80 4.29 -10.29
N TYR A 691 -27.14 5.27 -11.14
CA TYR A 691 -26.91 6.69 -10.86
C TYR A 691 -27.68 7.17 -9.62
N ILE A 692 -28.97 6.82 -9.51
CA ILE A 692 -29.80 7.14 -8.33
C ILE A 692 -29.19 6.51 -7.07
N CYS A 693 -28.90 5.21 -7.09
CA CYS A 693 -28.24 4.54 -5.97
C CYS A 693 -26.90 5.21 -5.64
N SER A 694 -26.13 5.65 -6.64
CA SER A 694 -24.85 6.29 -6.40
C SER A 694 -24.97 7.68 -5.78
N LYS A 695 -26.07 8.39 -6.02
CA LYS A 695 -26.36 9.67 -5.39
C LYS A 695 -26.72 9.49 -3.92
N ILE A 696 -27.46 8.42 -3.59
CA ILE A 696 -27.87 8.10 -2.22
C ILE A 696 -26.70 7.54 -1.41
N LEU A 697 -25.96 6.57 -1.96
CA LEU A 697 -24.84 5.91 -1.28
C LEU A 697 -23.60 6.82 -1.16
N GLY A 698 -23.51 7.84 -2.01
CA GLY A 698 -22.36 8.74 -2.11
C GLY A 698 -21.20 8.17 -2.95
N PRO A 699 -20.05 8.86 -3.01
CA PRO A 699 -18.87 8.36 -3.71
C PRO A 699 -18.32 7.07 -3.07
N PRO A 700 -17.64 6.20 -3.85
CA PRO A 700 -16.96 5.03 -3.30
C PRO A 700 -16.02 5.41 -2.16
N ARG A 701 -16.24 4.81 -1.00
CA ARG A 701 -15.45 5.04 0.21
C ARG A 701 -14.31 4.04 0.24
N GLY A 702 -13.19 4.41 -0.36
CA GLY A 702 -11.97 3.61 -0.37
C GLY A 702 -10.76 4.50 -0.21
N PHE A 703 -9.57 3.92 -0.22
CA PHE A 703 -8.34 4.69 -0.37
C PHE A 703 -8.34 5.33 -1.76
N GLY A 704 -8.89 6.53 -1.88
CA GLY A 704 -8.36 7.46 -2.87
C GLY A 704 -6.87 7.59 -2.64
N LEU A 705 -6.10 7.72 -3.72
CA LEU A 705 -4.71 8.18 -3.59
C LEU A 705 -4.76 9.48 -2.78
N THR A 706 -4.05 9.55 -1.66
CA THR A 706 -3.89 10.84 -0.97
C THR A 706 -3.25 11.83 -1.95
N SER A 707 -3.44 13.15 -1.79
CA SER A 707 -2.83 14.13 -2.71
C SER A 707 -1.33 13.91 -2.88
N GLN A 708 -0.66 13.53 -1.78
CA GLN A 708 0.76 13.18 -1.77
C GLN A 708 1.04 11.86 -2.52
N GLU A 709 0.26 10.80 -2.30
CA GLU A 709 0.44 9.54 -3.01
C GLU A 709 0.05 9.62 -4.48
N SER A 710 -0.86 10.52 -4.86
CA SER A 710 -1.18 10.81 -6.25
C SER A 710 0.00 11.50 -6.95
N GLU A 711 0.68 12.42 -6.27
CA GLU A 711 1.89 13.09 -6.77
C GLU A 711 3.08 12.12 -6.82
N GLU A 712 3.29 11.31 -5.77
CA GLU A 712 4.35 10.29 -5.73
C GLU A 712 4.12 9.21 -6.79
N LEU A 713 2.88 8.74 -6.97
CA LEU A 713 2.53 7.76 -8.01
C LEU A 713 2.64 8.36 -9.41
N ALA A 714 2.28 9.64 -9.61
CA ALA A 714 2.52 10.33 -10.88
C ALA A 714 4.01 10.44 -11.18
N THR A 715 4.81 10.84 -10.20
CA THR A 715 6.27 10.95 -10.32
C THR A 715 6.93 9.59 -10.56
N ALA A 716 6.45 8.53 -9.88
CA ALA A 716 6.92 7.17 -10.08
C ALA A 716 6.54 6.59 -11.44
N LYS A 717 5.33 6.87 -11.94
CA LYS A 717 4.91 6.52 -13.30
C LYS A 717 5.76 7.22 -14.35
N ASP A 718 6.02 8.52 -14.19
CA ASP A 718 6.88 9.29 -15.09
C ASP A 718 8.32 8.74 -15.10
N TYR A 719 8.82 8.31 -13.93
CA TYR A 719 10.14 7.69 -13.81
C TYR A 719 10.19 6.29 -14.46
N GLN A 720 9.17 5.46 -14.25
CA GLN A 720 9.05 4.15 -14.90
C GLN A 720 8.92 4.27 -16.43
N GLU A 721 8.20 5.28 -16.93
CA GLU A 721 8.09 5.54 -18.37
C GLU A 721 9.44 5.96 -18.96
N LYS A 722 10.22 6.78 -18.24
CA LYS A 722 11.59 7.13 -18.64
C LYS A 722 12.51 5.91 -18.68
N LEU A 723 12.50 5.07 -17.63
CA LEU A 723 13.27 3.82 -17.60
C LEU A 723 12.86 2.85 -18.72
N GLY A 724 11.56 2.77 -19.03
CA GLY A 724 11.04 1.98 -20.14
C GLY A 724 11.59 2.45 -21.50
N LYS A 725 11.56 3.76 -21.75
CA LYS A 725 12.14 4.36 -22.97
C LYS A 725 13.65 4.11 -23.07
N GLU A 726 14.40 4.29 -21.98
CA GLU A 726 15.84 4.01 -21.96
C GLU A 726 16.14 2.53 -22.25
N ARG A 727 15.34 1.62 -21.70
CA ARG A 727 15.48 0.18 -21.94
C ARG A 727 15.20 -0.19 -23.40
N GLU A 728 14.13 0.34 -23.99
CA GLU A 728 13.81 0.13 -25.41
C GLU A 728 14.93 0.66 -26.33
N GLU A 729 15.48 1.84 -26.03
CA GLU A 729 16.62 2.37 -26.78
C GLU A 729 17.86 1.47 -26.68
N LEU A 730 18.12 0.90 -25.48
CA LEU A 730 19.25 0.01 -25.27
C LEU A 730 19.08 -1.31 -26.04
N GLU A 731 17.88 -1.89 -26.00
CA GLU A 731 17.52 -3.10 -26.75
C GLU A 731 17.62 -2.86 -28.26
N GLU A 732 17.19 -1.70 -28.76
CA GLU A 732 17.33 -1.35 -30.18
C GLU A 732 18.79 -1.15 -30.60
N LYS A 733 19.61 -0.49 -29.76
CA LYS A 733 21.06 -0.36 -29.99
C LYS A 733 21.76 -1.71 -30.00
N LEU A 734 21.40 -2.63 -29.10
CA LEU A 734 21.92 -3.99 -29.07
C LEU A 734 21.53 -4.77 -30.32
N LYS A 735 20.27 -4.67 -30.75
CA LYS A 735 19.79 -5.32 -31.96
C LYS A 735 20.52 -4.83 -33.21
N ARG A 736 20.71 -3.50 -33.35
CA ARG A 736 21.48 -2.92 -34.46
C ARG A 736 22.92 -3.45 -34.50
N LYS A 737 23.59 -3.54 -33.33
CA LYS A 737 24.94 -4.13 -33.25
C LYS A 737 24.95 -5.61 -33.63
N MET A 738 23.96 -6.40 -33.20
CA MET A 738 23.85 -7.80 -33.60
C MET A 738 23.62 -7.93 -35.11
N ASP A 739 22.71 -7.15 -35.69
CA ASP A 739 22.43 -7.17 -37.13
C ASP A 739 23.67 -6.75 -37.95
N GLU A 740 24.43 -5.77 -37.48
CA GLU A 740 25.70 -5.34 -38.08
C GLU A 740 26.75 -6.48 -38.06
N THR A 741 26.92 -7.18 -36.93
CA THR A 741 27.83 -8.32 -36.86
C THR A 741 27.42 -9.46 -37.80
N ILE A 742 26.11 -9.73 -37.92
CA ILE A 742 25.59 -10.76 -38.84
C ILE A 742 25.85 -10.36 -40.30
N LEU A 743 25.69 -9.07 -40.63
CA LEU A 743 25.95 -8.56 -41.97
C LEU A 743 27.45 -8.67 -42.33
N ASP A 744 28.33 -8.32 -41.39
CA ASP A 744 29.78 -8.44 -41.54
C ASP A 744 30.23 -9.90 -41.76
N GLU A 745 29.68 -10.85 -41.00
CA GLU A 745 29.96 -12.28 -41.18
C GLU A 745 29.50 -12.78 -42.56
N LYS A 746 28.30 -12.39 -42.99
CA LYS A 746 27.79 -12.71 -44.33
C LYS A 746 28.68 -12.13 -45.42
N MET A 747 29.14 -10.89 -45.25
CA MET A 747 30.00 -10.21 -46.22
C MET A 747 31.37 -10.92 -46.33
N LYS A 748 31.98 -11.27 -45.19
CA LYS A 748 33.22 -12.08 -45.15
C LYS A 748 33.04 -13.44 -45.83
N HIS A 749 31.91 -14.10 -45.61
CA HIS A 749 31.60 -15.38 -46.25
C HIS A 749 31.48 -15.26 -47.78
N ILE A 750 30.79 -14.21 -48.28
CA ILE A 750 30.67 -13.95 -49.72
C ILE A 750 32.05 -13.69 -50.35
N ILE A 751 32.86 -12.84 -49.72
CA ILE A 751 34.22 -12.52 -50.21
C ILE A 751 35.07 -13.79 -50.28
N MET A 752 35.04 -14.61 -49.23
CA MET A 752 35.79 -15.87 -49.18
C MET A 752 35.32 -16.86 -50.26
N LYS A 753 34.00 -16.97 -50.47
CA LYS A 753 33.42 -17.81 -51.52
C LYS A 753 33.89 -17.37 -52.92
N ASN A 754 33.81 -16.07 -53.22
CA ASN A 754 34.26 -15.53 -54.52
C ASN A 754 35.76 -15.73 -54.72
N HIS A 755 36.57 -15.57 -53.66
CA HIS A 755 38.01 -15.82 -53.73
C HIS A 755 38.31 -17.29 -54.06
N LEU A 756 37.60 -18.23 -53.43
CA LEU A 756 37.72 -19.66 -53.71
C LEU A 756 37.29 -20.01 -55.14
N GLU A 757 36.22 -19.40 -55.65
CA GLU A 757 35.79 -19.59 -57.04
C GLU A 757 36.84 -19.06 -58.03
N ASN A 758 37.38 -17.87 -57.81
CA ASN A 758 38.47 -17.32 -58.64
C ASN A 758 39.73 -18.22 -58.64
N ILE A 759 40.08 -18.82 -57.50
CA ILE A 759 41.19 -19.78 -57.44
C ILE A 759 40.87 -21.03 -58.27
N ARG A 760 39.64 -21.54 -58.19
CA ARG A 760 39.21 -22.70 -58.99
C ARG A 760 39.24 -22.39 -60.48
N GLU A 761 38.69 -21.26 -60.90
CA GLU A 761 38.71 -20.83 -62.31
C GLU A 761 40.14 -20.66 -62.82
N ASN A 762 41.01 -19.98 -62.08
CA ASN A 762 42.41 -19.80 -62.46
C ASN A 762 43.21 -21.11 -62.49
N ARG A 763 42.88 -22.10 -61.65
CA ARG A 763 43.51 -23.43 -61.73
C ARG A 763 43.15 -24.17 -63.02
N VAL A 764 41.93 -23.98 -63.55
CA VAL A 764 41.48 -24.65 -64.78
C VAL A 764 41.91 -23.88 -66.02
N LEU A 765 41.77 -22.55 -66.02
CA LEU A 765 42.04 -21.68 -67.18
C LEU A 765 43.50 -21.24 -67.27
N GLY A 766 44.18 -21.09 -66.13
CA GLY A 766 45.58 -20.64 -66.07
C GLY A 766 46.53 -21.44 -66.95
N PRO A 767 46.52 -22.80 -66.92
CA PRO A 767 47.36 -23.61 -67.78
C PRO A 767 47.05 -23.45 -69.28
N LYS A 768 45.79 -23.19 -69.65
CA LYS A 768 45.38 -22.97 -71.05
C LYS A 768 45.86 -21.61 -71.56
N ILE A 769 45.68 -20.56 -70.76
CA ILE A 769 46.13 -19.20 -71.06
C ILE A 769 47.67 -19.16 -71.15
N GLU A 770 48.36 -19.84 -70.25
CA GLU A 770 49.82 -19.87 -70.23
C GLU A 770 50.40 -20.57 -71.48
N LYS A 771 49.80 -21.70 -71.91
CA LYS A 771 50.15 -22.33 -73.19
C LYS A 771 49.93 -21.39 -74.38
N PHE A 772 48.84 -20.63 -74.37
CA PHE A 772 48.55 -19.66 -75.43
C PHE A 772 49.54 -18.49 -75.43
N ARG A 773 49.88 -17.93 -74.25
CA ARG A 773 50.90 -16.88 -74.10
C ARG A 773 52.27 -17.35 -74.58
N GLN A 774 52.68 -18.56 -74.22
CA GLN A 774 53.94 -19.14 -74.68
C GLN A 774 53.96 -19.35 -76.19
N PHE A 775 52.83 -19.74 -76.79
CA PHE A 775 52.71 -19.84 -78.24
C PHE A 775 52.83 -18.47 -78.92
N MET A 776 52.06 -17.47 -78.46
CA MET A 776 52.11 -16.09 -78.97
C MET A 776 53.53 -15.53 -78.87
N ALA A 777 54.17 -15.67 -77.70
CA ALA A 777 55.51 -15.15 -77.43
C ALA A 777 56.60 -15.83 -78.27
N LYS A 778 56.49 -17.14 -78.54
CA LYS A 778 57.52 -17.87 -79.31
C LYS A 778 57.35 -17.79 -80.82
N LYS A 779 56.10 -17.77 -81.32
CA LYS A 779 55.83 -17.95 -82.75
C LYS A 779 55.36 -16.69 -83.44
N ILE A 780 54.59 -15.84 -82.76
CA ILE A 780 53.91 -14.70 -83.41
C ILE A 780 54.63 -13.39 -83.09
N LEU A 781 54.89 -13.12 -81.81
CA LEU A 781 55.48 -11.87 -81.34
C LEU A 781 56.82 -11.50 -82.00
N PRO A 782 57.78 -12.43 -82.21
CA PRO A 782 59.05 -12.06 -82.84
C PRO A 782 58.85 -11.53 -84.27
N ILE A 783 58.03 -12.23 -85.06
CA ILE A 783 57.79 -11.88 -86.47
C ILE A 783 56.99 -10.58 -86.56
N VAL A 784 55.93 -10.44 -85.76
CA VAL A 784 55.11 -9.22 -85.75
C VAL A 784 55.90 -8.02 -85.25
N SER A 785 56.72 -8.19 -84.22
CA SER A 785 57.54 -7.09 -83.69
C SER A 785 58.58 -6.64 -84.73
N GLU A 786 59.21 -7.58 -85.43
CA GLU A 786 60.12 -7.26 -86.54
C GLU A 786 59.39 -6.60 -87.71
N ALA A 787 58.21 -7.11 -88.08
CA ALA A 787 57.37 -6.53 -89.12
C ALA A 787 56.96 -5.08 -88.80
N ILE A 788 56.54 -4.82 -87.55
CA ILE A 788 56.20 -3.48 -87.09
C ILE A 788 57.43 -2.57 -87.12
N MET A 789 58.60 -3.05 -86.68
CA MET A 789 59.82 -2.25 -86.74
C MET A 789 60.18 -1.85 -88.18
N VAL A 790 60.08 -2.79 -89.13
CA VAL A 790 60.33 -2.50 -90.54
C VAL A 790 59.28 -1.57 -91.12
N LEU A 791 58.01 -1.76 -90.76
CA LEU A 791 56.91 -0.91 -91.20
C LEU A 791 57.10 0.54 -90.76
N VAL A 792 57.48 0.77 -89.50
CA VAL A 792 57.75 2.11 -88.98
C VAL A 792 58.94 2.75 -89.71
N GLY A 793 59.95 1.96 -90.08
CA GLY A 793 61.10 2.44 -90.85
C GLY A 793 60.77 2.76 -92.33
N ALA A 794 59.94 1.94 -92.97
CA ALA A 794 59.57 2.11 -94.38
C ALA A 794 58.49 3.18 -94.59
N ASN A 795 57.63 3.40 -93.59
CA ASN A 795 56.50 4.32 -93.59
C ASN A 795 55.69 4.34 -94.92
N PRO A 796 55.19 3.17 -95.37
CA PRO A 796 54.42 3.05 -96.61
C PRO A 796 53.04 3.71 -96.47
N GLU A 797 52.47 4.17 -97.60
CA GLU A 797 51.15 4.82 -97.59
C GLU A 797 50.01 3.90 -97.09
N ASP A 798 50.11 2.57 -97.33
CA ASP A 798 49.24 1.58 -96.71
C ASP A 798 50.04 0.66 -95.76
N PRO A 799 50.08 0.99 -94.45
CA PRO A 799 50.80 0.19 -93.48
C PRO A 799 50.13 -1.17 -93.21
N VAL A 800 48.82 -1.32 -93.39
CA VAL A 800 48.17 -2.61 -93.11
C VAL A 800 48.54 -3.62 -94.17
N ASP A 801 48.48 -3.22 -95.44
CA ASP A 801 48.82 -4.09 -96.57
C ASP A 801 50.31 -4.44 -96.56
N PHE A 802 51.18 -3.48 -96.22
CA PHE A 802 52.61 -3.73 -96.03
C PHE A 802 52.90 -4.69 -94.87
N LEU A 803 52.22 -4.54 -93.73
CA LEU A 803 52.40 -5.46 -92.60
C LEU A 803 51.92 -6.87 -92.97
N ALA A 804 50.78 -6.97 -93.67
CA ALA A 804 50.27 -8.23 -94.17
C ALA A 804 51.28 -8.88 -95.13
N GLU A 805 51.77 -8.14 -96.14
CA GLU A 805 52.78 -8.60 -97.09
C GLU A 805 54.08 -9.03 -96.39
N TYR A 806 54.54 -8.26 -95.39
CA TYR A 806 55.72 -8.62 -94.59
C TYR A 806 55.51 -9.91 -93.81
N LEU A 807 54.36 -10.04 -93.11
CA LEU A 807 54.01 -11.25 -92.37
C LEU A 807 53.81 -12.46 -93.30
N PHE A 808 53.30 -12.24 -94.52
CA PHE A 808 53.22 -13.26 -95.56
C PHE A 808 54.61 -13.70 -96.04
N LYS A 809 55.51 -12.74 -96.31
CA LYS A 809 56.86 -12.98 -96.83
C LYS A 809 57.77 -13.69 -95.83
N TYR A 810 57.68 -13.31 -94.55
CA TYR A 810 58.53 -13.85 -93.49
C TYR A 810 57.83 -14.93 -92.67
N ASN A 811 56.76 -15.52 -93.21
CA ASN A 811 56.12 -16.69 -92.63
C ASN A 811 57.09 -17.89 -92.66
N PRO A 812 57.51 -18.43 -91.49
CA PRO A 812 58.56 -19.45 -91.39
C PRO A 812 58.23 -20.79 -92.05
N ASN A 813 57.00 -21.02 -92.52
CA ASN A 813 56.62 -22.26 -93.20
C ASN A 813 56.76 -22.24 -94.73
N GLY A 814 57.18 -21.13 -95.36
CA GLY A 814 57.69 -21.11 -96.75
C GLY A 814 56.78 -21.72 -97.85
N LYS A 815 55.47 -21.85 -97.62
CA LYS A 815 54.51 -22.37 -98.60
C LYS A 815 53.89 -21.21 -99.36
N MET A 816 54.60 -20.66 -100.35
CA MET A 816 54.11 -19.50 -101.12
C MET A 816 53.14 -19.83 -102.27
N PHE A 817 53.04 -21.08 -102.73
CA PHE A 817 52.01 -21.52 -103.68
C PHE A 817 51.71 -22.99 -103.47
N ASN A 818 51.07 -23.32 -102.34
CA ASN A 818 50.36 -24.59 -102.29
C ASN A 818 48.88 -24.31 -102.60
N PRO A 819 48.41 -24.53 -103.84
CA PRO A 819 46.99 -24.45 -104.16
C PRO A 819 46.12 -25.40 -103.30
N MET A 820 46.72 -26.28 -102.48
CA MET A 820 46.05 -27.06 -101.44
C MET A 820 45.63 -26.26 -100.20
N TYR A 821 45.97 -24.97 -100.07
CA TYR A 821 45.56 -24.10 -98.96
C TYR A 821 44.91 -22.79 -99.43
N THR A 822 44.38 -22.77 -100.66
CA THR A 822 43.29 -21.87 -101.03
C THR A 822 41.96 -22.54 -100.66
N ARG A 823 40.90 -21.73 -100.47
CA ARG A 823 39.54 -22.21 -100.17
C ARG A 823 39.07 -23.29 -101.16
N ASP A 824 39.53 -23.21 -102.41
CA ASP A 824 39.25 -24.18 -103.47
C ASP A 824 39.97 -25.53 -103.27
N GLY A 825 41.16 -25.54 -102.67
CA GLY A 825 41.90 -26.77 -102.33
C GLY A 825 41.32 -27.51 -101.11
N GLU A 826 40.72 -26.77 -100.16
CA GLU A 826 39.96 -27.37 -99.05
C GLU A 826 38.70 -28.11 -99.54
N ILE A 827 38.11 -27.68 -100.67
CA ILE A 827 36.94 -28.35 -101.26
C ILE A 827 37.38 -29.69 -101.88
N LEU A 828 38.50 -29.74 -102.61
CA LEU A 828 39.00 -30.95 -103.26
C LEU A 828 39.45 -32.05 -102.28
N ILE A 829 40.03 -31.70 -101.13
CA ILE A 829 40.43 -32.68 -100.09
C ILE A 829 39.21 -33.26 -99.35
N ASN A 830 38.14 -32.47 -99.23
CA ASN A 830 36.88 -32.95 -98.66
C ASN A 830 36.07 -33.81 -99.65
N GLU A 831 36.33 -33.70 -100.96
CA GLU A 831 35.73 -34.57 -101.98
C GLU A 831 36.50 -35.88 -102.20
N GLU A 832 37.82 -35.96 -101.97
CA GLU A 832 38.58 -37.22 -102.09
C GLU A 832 38.51 -38.15 -100.86
N ASN A 833 37.96 -37.67 -99.74
CA ASN A 833 37.72 -38.51 -98.54
C ASN A 833 36.26 -38.97 -98.41
N HIS A 834 35.48 -38.91 -99.50
CA HIS A 834 34.11 -39.43 -99.56
C HIS A 834 33.84 -40.33 -100.77
#